data_AF-A0A150AEH7-F1
#
_entry.id   AF-A0A150AEH7-F1
#
_cell.length_a   1.000
_cell.length_b   1.000
_cell.length_c   1.000
_cell.angle_alpha   90.00
_cell.angle_beta   90.00
_cell.angle_gamma   90.00
#
_symmetry.space_group_name_H-M   'P 1'
#
loop_
_entity.id
_entity.type
_entity.pdbx_description
1 polymer ?
#
loop_
_entity_poly.entity_id
_entity_poly.type
_entity_poly.pdbx_seq_one_letter_code
_entity_poly.pdbx_strand_id
1 'polypeptide(L)'
;MLTKKLTRLILVLFGFLFISTQSFSQDINELKSQISTLPNGRTKVDKLIQLAHLELDKSNFTSMQESIDKALKISDEVNYNLGRAKALMMYSTMHKLRRDFDVAIDYGLKAIKIFEQEDQDIPLYDAYGEMCFLYQDWGIYENAIDYEKKALRVAERMNDLERQTEIWYLLGNSYLLLRNYDEALVYFRKGAEYYKGQYALNNKKEDLQSYNNALSKIASIEMRRGNYEIAKDVNFEILSHKQILGDEEGTHVPLNDIGYCFQKLGKSEKALKYFNDALAVNKKFGKPDVQNTTLLINIGTLSNQNFRHNDALKAYDEVLNIRIKQGQPGPIAQAYSYKATVYQGRGSFSEARKYFNKSSEYARMAGDYEQLEKNYKKIANIYVRTNDYKKAFQAISSLNVLKDSIIGAERRRLNEITEARIAAEQKEKEIDLLIMDQKVTEAQMKKLAEENARKAKDLELLQQEQSLKEFQLKQNELEKDKKAQELLITLNALEAEKKSKEIDQLVKTKKLNELRIQENEIRNRQKEQELELLERDKELQESKIKEAETMRKVYIIMMVLLFVVIGVIVTGYIQNRSKNKKLANKNDEILGQKMEIEKQRDALESAKTQIEKAYDNIQVLSEFGQKITAILDLESINWTSYAYVNTLMDAAVFGIGIYREKYDKIEYINFLENGLSLPLFSYDMDKKNSLSVLCYKSSEEIVINDYENEVDNFLRETPDFKTSEIPKSLVYLPLLTEKSLGVLTVQSYDRNAYSRNELNILRTLASYVAIALTNANAYQEIENQNKHITDSIRYAQTIQRAILPSNAKMQTGLLENFIFFKPKDIVSGDFYWFSKIDERKENLASVNFSKNDVSERIFIAALDCTGHGVPGGFMSMIGNTLLNEIINQKQVYDPAKILDMLNEGVIDALHQENKSNDDGMDVCLCMIERTLTGEDRIVFSGAKRPLYIMEPGSTEMLEYKGDNKSIGGVHKRKSSKISFSNTVIEVVKGSSIYLTTDGLQDQNDKNGKKFGKIKLIEMLQQNAEKPMLEQKSALEKALDEHMGVIPQRDDITILGLRL
;
A
#
# COMPACT_ATOMS: atom_id res chain seq x y z
N MET A 1 12.04 42.77 -58.44
CA MET A 1 11.11 43.12 -57.34
C MET A 1 10.81 41.94 -56.40
N LEU A 2 10.76 40.69 -56.88
CA LEU A 2 10.57 39.48 -56.05
C LEU A 2 11.74 39.20 -55.09
N THR A 3 12.98 39.41 -55.53
CA THR A 3 14.19 39.12 -54.73
C THR A 3 14.33 40.02 -53.49
N LYS A 4 13.86 41.28 -53.55
CA LYS A 4 13.80 42.20 -52.39
C LYS A 4 12.68 41.88 -51.40
N LYS A 5 11.58 41.24 -51.84
CA LYS A 5 10.50 40.78 -50.94
C LYS A 5 10.88 39.48 -50.23
N LEU A 6 11.57 38.55 -50.92
CA LEU A 6 12.02 37.29 -50.33
C LEU A 6 13.13 37.51 -49.29
N THR A 7 14.08 38.41 -49.55
CA THR A 7 15.11 38.79 -48.56
C THR A 7 14.52 39.51 -47.35
N ARG A 8 13.50 40.37 -47.52
CA ARG A 8 12.78 40.97 -46.38
C ARG A 8 11.97 39.95 -45.58
N LEU A 9 11.33 38.98 -46.23
CA LEU A 9 10.58 37.93 -45.52
C LEU A 9 11.52 37.01 -44.73
N ILE A 10 12.68 36.66 -45.30
CA ILE A 10 13.73 35.87 -44.62
C ILE A 10 14.37 36.67 -43.49
N LEU A 11 14.63 37.96 -43.64
CA LEU A 11 15.15 38.83 -42.56
C LEU A 11 14.13 39.09 -41.45
N VAL A 12 12.83 39.11 -41.75
CA VAL A 12 11.77 39.22 -40.74
C VAL A 12 11.56 37.89 -40.01
N LEU A 13 11.64 36.75 -40.70
CA LEU A 13 11.61 35.42 -40.07
C LEU A 13 12.87 35.13 -39.23
N PHE A 14 14.05 35.51 -39.72
CA PHE A 14 15.28 35.46 -38.93
C PHE A 14 15.25 36.46 -37.77
N GLY A 15 14.68 37.65 -37.96
CA GLY A 15 14.48 38.64 -36.92
C GLY A 15 13.55 38.14 -35.80
N PHE A 16 12.44 37.47 -36.13
CA PHE A 16 11.52 36.91 -35.13
C PHE A 16 12.11 35.68 -34.40
N LEU A 17 12.91 34.85 -35.08
CA LEU A 17 13.68 33.76 -34.44
C LEU A 17 14.84 34.28 -33.60
N PHE A 18 15.48 35.41 -33.97
CA PHE A 18 16.52 36.06 -33.16
C PHE A 18 15.96 36.82 -31.96
N ILE A 19 14.81 37.47 -32.10
CA ILE A 19 14.19 38.27 -31.03
C ILE A 19 13.57 37.37 -29.95
N SER A 20 12.99 36.22 -30.32
CA SER A 20 12.47 35.22 -29.36
C SER A 20 13.61 34.47 -28.64
N THR A 21 14.72 34.18 -29.32
CA THR A 21 15.89 33.57 -28.68
C THR A 21 16.69 34.57 -27.85
N GLN A 22 16.74 35.86 -28.24
CA GLN A 22 17.36 36.91 -27.43
C GLN A 22 16.58 37.15 -26.14
N SER A 23 15.24 37.32 -26.17
CA SER A 23 14.48 37.61 -24.94
C SER A 23 14.58 36.48 -23.91
N PHE A 24 14.46 35.21 -24.34
CA PHE A 24 14.61 34.05 -23.45
C PHE A 24 16.07 33.74 -23.04
N SER A 25 17.07 34.17 -23.81
CA SER A 25 18.48 34.13 -23.37
C SER A 25 18.80 35.22 -22.34
N GLN A 26 18.09 36.35 -22.43
CA GLN A 26 18.16 37.47 -21.50
C GLN A 26 17.59 37.05 -20.14
N ASP A 27 16.47 36.33 -20.12
CA ASP A 27 15.83 35.83 -18.88
C ASP A 27 16.71 34.85 -18.07
N ILE A 28 17.40 33.91 -18.73
CA ILE A 28 18.30 32.96 -18.03
C ILE A 28 19.52 33.68 -17.44
N ASN A 29 20.14 34.59 -18.20
CA ASN A 29 21.31 35.32 -17.74
C ASN A 29 20.96 36.31 -16.62
N GLU A 30 19.79 36.94 -16.70
CA GLU A 30 19.26 37.78 -15.63
C GLU A 30 18.97 36.95 -14.37
N LEU A 31 18.34 35.78 -14.50
CA LEU A 31 18.07 34.91 -13.36
C LEU A 31 19.36 34.37 -12.72
N LYS A 32 20.37 33.99 -13.52
CA LYS A 32 21.70 33.60 -13.01
C LYS A 32 22.39 34.74 -12.26
N SER A 33 22.27 35.97 -12.76
CA SER A 33 22.78 37.18 -12.10
C SER A 33 22.07 37.41 -10.74
N GLN A 34 20.74 37.32 -10.70
CA GLN A 34 19.96 37.42 -9.46
C GLN A 34 20.33 36.32 -8.45
N ILE A 35 20.52 35.07 -8.89
CA ILE A 35 20.93 33.96 -8.02
C ILE A 35 22.33 34.21 -7.42
N SER A 36 23.24 34.80 -8.18
CA SER A 36 24.62 35.07 -7.72
C SER A 36 24.69 36.09 -6.57
N THR A 37 23.73 37.02 -6.50
CA THR A 37 23.67 38.05 -5.46
C THR A 37 22.85 37.64 -4.24
N LEU A 38 22.10 36.54 -4.32
CA LEU A 38 21.29 36.03 -3.21
C LEU A 38 22.13 35.24 -2.20
N PRO A 39 21.91 35.44 -0.88
CA PRO A 39 22.51 34.59 0.16
C PRO A 39 21.91 33.17 0.10
N ASN A 40 22.65 32.19 0.63
CA ASN A 40 22.15 30.82 0.75
C ASN A 40 20.94 30.80 1.69
N GLY A 41 19.78 30.38 1.16
CA GLY A 41 18.50 30.43 1.84
C GLY A 41 17.37 30.00 0.89
N ARG A 42 16.14 29.92 1.40
CA ARG A 42 14.97 29.39 0.68
C ARG A 42 14.74 30.06 -0.68
N THR A 43 14.83 31.39 -0.74
CA THR A 43 14.64 32.17 -1.98
C THR A 43 15.64 31.80 -3.07
N LYS A 44 16.90 31.50 -2.70
CA LYS A 44 17.93 31.09 -3.65
C LYS A 44 17.66 29.69 -4.20
N VAL A 45 17.19 28.78 -3.35
CA VAL A 45 16.74 27.44 -3.75
C VAL A 45 15.59 27.52 -4.75
N ASP A 46 14.54 28.28 -4.43
CA ASP A 46 13.37 28.42 -5.31
C ASP A 46 13.77 29.02 -6.67
N LYS A 47 14.70 29.98 -6.69
CA LYS A 47 15.25 30.57 -7.92
C LYS A 47 16.12 29.59 -8.72
N LEU A 48 16.89 28.72 -8.07
CA LEU A 48 17.66 27.66 -8.72
C LEU A 48 16.74 26.61 -9.36
N ILE A 49 15.63 26.26 -8.70
CA ILE A 49 14.61 25.36 -9.27
C ILE A 49 13.93 26.03 -10.49
N GLN A 50 13.60 27.33 -10.39
CA GLN A 50 13.08 28.10 -11.52
C GLN A 50 14.08 28.12 -12.70
N LEU A 51 15.37 28.26 -12.42
CA LEU A 51 16.42 28.19 -13.43
C LEU A 51 16.48 26.79 -14.08
N ALA A 52 16.37 25.72 -13.29
CA ALA A 52 16.37 24.35 -13.80
C ALA A 52 15.18 24.09 -14.76
N HIS A 53 13.99 24.62 -14.47
CA HIS A 53 12.85 24.58 -15.41
C HIS A 53 13.17 25.28 -16.74
N LEU A 54 13.80 26.46 -16.72
CA LEU A 54 14.17 27.18 -17.95
C LEU A 54 15.29 26.48 -18.74
N GLU A 55 16.21 25.81 -18.04
CA GLU A 55 17.29 25.03 -18.66
C GLU A 55 16.77 23.73 -19.29
N LEU A 56 15.72 23.14 -18.73
CA LEU A 56 14.97 22.01 -19.28
C LEU A 56 14.35 22.35 -20.65
N ASP A 57 13.71 23.52 -20.78
CA ASP A 57 13.09 23.97 -22.03
C ASP A 57 14.11 24.12 -23.18
N LYS A 58 15.39 24.33 -22.85
CA LYS A 58 16.51 24.38 -23.82
C LYS A 58 17.20 23.03 -24.04
N SER A 59 16.71 21.97 -23.40
CA SER A 59 17.33 20.64 -23.41
C SER A 59 18.79 20.64 -22.95
N ASN A 60 19.18 21.59 -22.09
CA ASN A 60 20.54 21.68 -21.56
C ASN A 60 20.65 20.92 -20.24
N PHE A 61 20.69 19.60 -20.34
CA PHE A 61 20.66 18.71 -19.17
C PHE A 61 21.86 18.88 -18.23
N THR A 62 23.03 19.31 -18.73
CA THR A 62 24.22 19.50 -17.90
C THR A 62 24.06 20.71 -16.98
N SER A 63 23.65 21.86 -17.52
CA SER A 63 23.42 23.05 -16.69
C SER A 63 22.23 22.86 -15.74
N MET A 64 21.18 22.19 -16.20
CA MET A 64 20.04 21.81 -15.36
C MET A 64 20.50 20.97 -14.15
N GLN A 65 21.33 19.95 -14.37
CA GLN A 65 21.88 19.12 -13.31
C GLN A 65 22.69 19.95 -12.29
N GLU A 66 23.56 20.85 -12.75
CA GLU A 66 24.29 21.76 -11.84
C GLU A 66 23.37 22.66 -11.00
N SER A 67 22.29 23.17 -11.61
CA SER A 67 21.30 23.99 -10.91
C SER A 67 20.55 23.19 -9.85
N ILE A 68 20.17 21.94 -10.16
CA ILE A 68 19.50 21.02 -9.23
C ILE A 68 20.43 20.63 -8.08
N ASP A 69 21.68 20.27 -8.36
CA ASP A 69 22.66 19.89 -7.32
C ASP A 69 22.91 21.01 -6.32
N LYS A 70 23.03 22.26 -6.82
CA LYS A 70 23.13 23.45 -5.98
C LYS A 70 21.87 23.65 -5.14
N ALA A 71 20.69 23.46 -5.73
CA ALA A 71 19.42 23.58 -5.02
C ALA A 71 19.29 22.55 -3.89
N LEU A 72 19.64 21.28 -4.15
CA LEU A 72 19.62 20.21 -3.14
C LEU A 72 20.59 20.50 -2.00
N LYS A 73 21.86 20.81 -2.32
CA LYS A 73 22.88 21.10 -1.31
C LYS A 73 22.46 22.24 -0.39
N ILE A 74 21.99 23.36 -0.95
CA ILE A 74 21.55 24.50 -0.15
C ILE A 74 20.29 24.14 0.65
N SER A 75 19.39 23.33 0.09
CA SER A 75 18.18 22.86 0.81
C SER A 75 18.53 22.05 2.05
N ASP A 76 19.52 21.15 1.95
CA ASP A 76 20.00 20.37 3.09
C ASP A 76 20.71 21.25 4.12
N GLU A 77 21.53 22.22 3.69
CA GLU A 77 22.21 23.18 4.59
C GLU A 77 21.23 24.04 5.42
N VAL A 78 20.07 24.40 4.83
CA VAL A 78 19.09 25.30 5.46
C VAL A 78 17.82 24.59 5.95
N ASN A 79 17.82 23.24 5.97
CA ASN A 79 16.68 22.40 6.34
C ASN A 79 15.37 22.80 5.62
N TYR A 80 15.43 23.00 4.31
CA TYR A 80 14.28 23.36 3.48
C TYR A 80 13.74 22.14 2.70
N ASN A 81 12.98 21.30 3.40
CA ASN A 81 12.41 20.06 2.86
C ASN A 81 11.61 20.26 1.57
N LEU A 82 10.80 21.32 1.48
CA LEU A 82 10.01 21.60 0.28
C LEU A 82 10.87 21.92 -0.94
N GLY A 83 11.97 22.68 -0.76
CA GLY A 83 12.93 22.96 -1.81
C GLY A 83 13.67 21.71 -2.26
N ARG A 84 14.06 20.86 -1.31
CA ARG A 84 14.66 19.55 -1.56
C ARG A 84 13.74 18.66 -2.41
N ALA A 85 12.47 18.54 -2.04
CA ALA A 85 11.48 17.75 -2.76
C ALA A 85 11.26 18.25 -4.20
N LYS A 86 11.15 19.57 -4.40
CA LYS A 86 11.03 20.16 -5.73
C LYS A 86 12.27 19.91 -6.60
N ALA A 87 13.47 19.98 -6.01
CA ALA A 87 14.71 19.67 -6.72
C ALA A 87 14.81 18.17 -7.09
N LEU A 88 14.38 17.26 -6.21
CA LEU A 88 14.27 15.83 -6.52
C LEU A 88 13.27 15.56 -7.65
N MET A 89 12.12 16.25 -7.66
CA MET A 89 11.16 16.15 -8.77
C MET A 89 11.78 16.59 -10.10
N MET A 90 12.58 17.65 -10.09
CA MET A 90 13.31 18.08 -11.28
C MET A 90 14.30 17.01 -11.78
N TYR A 91 14.96 16.30 -10.87
CA TYR A 91 15.80 15.15 -11.21
C TYR A 91 14.99 14.04 -11.87
N SER A 92 13.81 13.74 -11.32
CA SER A 92 12.88 12.78 -11.92
C SER A 92 12.51 13.15 -13.37
N THR A 93 12.10 14.40 -13.60
CA THR A 93 11.78 14.90 -14.95
C THR A 93 12.97 14.82 -15.90
N MET A 94 14.18 15.16 -15.44
CA MET A 94 15.40 15.07 -16.24
C MET A 94 15.68 13.63 -16.70
N HIS A 95 15.60 12.66 -15.78
CA HIS A 95 15.83 11.25 -16.08
C HIS A 95 14.73 10.64 -16.94
N LYS A 96 13.46 11.05 -16.75
CA LYS A 96 12.33 10.69 -17.62
C LYS A 96 12.65 11.04 -19.09
N LEU A 97 13.13 12.25 -19.34
CA LEU A 97 13.47 12.70 -20.71
C LEU A 97 14.69 11.98 -21.30
N ARG A 98 15.62 11.51 -20.47
CA ARG A 98 16.72 10.63 -20.89
C ARG A 98 16.28 9.17 -21.14
N ARG A 99 15.03 8.84 -20.79
CA ARG A 99 14.45 7.49 -20.76
C ARG A 99 15.07 6.56 -19.71
N ASP A 100 15.67 7.15 -18.67
CA ASP A 100 16.14 6.45 -17.48
C ASP A 100 14.98 6.31 -16.47
N PHE A 101 13.90 5.63 -16.88
CA PHE A 101 12.65 5.56 -16.08
C PHE A 101 12.89 5.02 -14.67
N ASP A 102 13.81 4.08 -14.55
CA ASP A 102 14.25 3.47 -13.30
C ASP A 102 14.75 4.48 -12.27
N VAL A 103 15.55 5.44 -12.71
CA VAL A 103 16.15 6.48 -11.85
C VAL A 103 15.14 7.61 -11.65
N ALA A 104 14.33 7.90 -12.67
CA ALA A 104 13.29 8.90 -12.58
C ALA A 104 12.24 8.56 -11.51
N ILE A 105 11.84 7.29 -11.42
CA ILE A 105 10.87 6.81 -10.41
C ILE A 105 11.42 6.97 -9.00
N ASP A 106 12.70 6.60 -8.78
CA ASP A 106 13.35 6.72 -7.47
C ASP A 106 13.33 8.16 -6.96
N TYR A 107 13.76 9.12 -7.78
CA TYR A 107 13.71 10.54 -7.42
C TYR A 107 12.28 11.07 -7.23
N GLY A 108 11.34 10.64 -8.08
CA GLY A 108 9.94 11.06 -8.01
C GLY A 108 9.24 10.60 -6.73
N LEU A 109 9.45 9.35 -6.32
CA LEU A 109 8.91 8.77 -5.10
C LEU A 109 9.50 9.42 -3.83
N LYS A 110 10.82 9.66 -3.82
CA LYS A 110 11.49 10.40 -2.73
C LYS A 110 10.90 11.79 -2.56
N ALA A 111 10.64 12.50 -3.66
CA ALA A 111 10.00 13.81 -3.63
C ALA A 111 8.56 13.75 -3.11
N ILE A 112 7.73 12.82 -3.64
CA ILE A 112 6.35 12.61 -3.19
C ILE A 112 6.28 12.41 -1.68
N LYS A 113 7.20 11.60 -1.12
CA LYS A 113 7.17 11.34 0.32
C LYS A 113 7.40 12.58 1.17
N ILE A 114 8.32 13.43 0.74
CA ILE A 114 8.57 14.70 1.43
C ILE A 114 7.32 15.59 1.33
N PHE A 115 6.67 15.66 0.17
CA PHE A 115 5.42 16.40 0.03
C PHE A 115 4.27 15.85 0.90
N GLU A 116 4.17 14.51 1.05
CA GLU A 116 3.22 13.88 1.97
C GLU A 116 3.51 14.24 3.44
N GLN A 117 4.78 14.29 3.84
CA GLN A 117 5.19 14.60 5.21
C GLN A 117 4.93 16.07 5.58
N GLU A 118 5.15 16.98 4.64
CA GLU A 118 4.94 18.42 4.82
C GLU A 118 3.46 18.84 4.66
N ASP A 119 2.57 17.89 4.38
CA ASP A 119 1.12 18.06 4.17
C ASP A 119 0.79 19.16 3.14
N GLN A 120 1.52 19.16 2.02
CA GLN A 120 1.39 20.16 0.96
C GLN A 120 0.62 19.62 -0.24
N ASP A 121 -0.69 19.92 -0.31
CA ASP A 121 -1.57 19.38 -1.35
C ASP A 121 -1.19 19.80 -2.79
N ILE A 122 -0.84 21.07 -3.04
CA ILE A 122 -0.50 21.52 -4.41
C ILE A 122 0.77 20.84 -4.95
N PRO A 123 1.93 20.89 -4.27
CA PRO A 123 3.13 20.19 -4.72
C PRO A 123 2.94 18.67 -4.81
N LEU A 124 2.10 18.08 -3.94
CA LEU A 124 1.78 16.66 -3.99
C LEU A 124 0.93 16.31 -5.22
N TYR A 125 -0.05 17.14 -5.57
CA TYR A 125 -0.82 17.02 -6.81
C TYR A 125 0.11 17.08 -8.04
N ASP A 126 0.98 18.10 -8.11
CA ASP A 126 1.93 18.27 -9.22
C ASP A 126 2.87 17.06 -9.34
N ALA A 127 3.36 16.55 -8.20
CA ALA A 127 4.22 15.38 -8.14
C ALA A 127 3.53 14.10 -8.65
N TYR A 128 2.27 13.89 -8.29
CA TYR A 128 1.48 12.77 -8.84
C TYR A 128 1.21 12.93 -10.33
N GLY A 129 1.00 14.17 -10.81
CA GLY A 129 0.91 14.47 -12.23
C GLY A 129 2.17 14.10 -12.99
N GLU A 130 3.35 14.48 -12.49
CA GLU A 130 4.64 14.12 -13.11
C GLU A 130 4.87 12.61 -13.15
N MET A 131 4.52 11.89 -12.08
CA MET A 131 4.60 10.42 -12.07
C MET A 131 3.63 9.77 -13.06
N CYS A 132 2.42 10.31 -13.22
CA CYS A 132 1.50 9.87 -14.27
C CYS A 132 2.15 9.97 -15.65
N PHE A 133 2.68 11.14 -16.00
CA PHE A 133 3.34 11.34 -17.30
C PHE A 133 4.56 10.44 -17.48
N LEU A 134 5.34 10.21 -16.41
CA LEU A 134 6.46 9.27 -16.42
C LEU A 134 6.00 7.86 -16.81
N TYR A 135 4.98 7.32 -16.15
CA TYR A 135 4.46 5.98 -16.45
C TYR A 135 3.80 5.91 -17.84
N GLN A 136 3.17 6.98 -18.31
CA GLN A 136 2.65 7.07 -19.68
C GLN A 136 3.76 7.04 -20.74
N ASP A 137 4.85 7.78 -20.53
CA ASP A 137 6.02 7.81 -21.44
C ASP A 137 6.75 6.46 -21.49
N TRP A 138 6.70 5.72 -20.38
CA TRP A 138 7.19 4.35 -20.32
C TRP A 138 6.25 3.37 -21.03
N GLY A 139 4.95 3.66 -21.06
CA GLY A 139 3.90 2.85 -21.68
C GLY A 139 3.16 1.91 -20.72
N ILE A 140 3.23 2.18 -19.42
CA ILE A 140 2.59 1.40 -18.34
C ILE A 140 1.37 2.17 -17.84
N TYR A 141 0.28 2.14 -18.61
CA TYR A 141 -0.89 2.98 -18.37
C TYR A 141 -1.67 2.63 -17.10
N GLU A 142 -1.60 1.39 -16.63
CA GLU A 142 -2.22 0.95 -15.38
C GLU A 142 -1.62 1.69 -14.17
N ASN A 143 -0.30 1.77 -14.08
CA ASN A 143 0.38 2.53 -13.02
C ASN A 143 0.10 4.03 -13.16
N ALA A 144 0.06 4.56 -14.39
CA ALA A 144 -0.34 5.95 -14.61
C ALA A 144 -1.74 6.24 -14.03
N ILE A 145 -2.71 5.34 -14.25
CA ILE A 145 -4.07 5.45 -13.70
C ILE A 145 -4.07 5.48 -12.17
N ASP A 146 -3.21 4.71 -11.51
CA ASP A 146 -3.11 4.72 -10.05
C ASP A 146 -2.63 6.08 -9.52
N TYR A 147 -1.65 6.69 -10.19
CA TYR A 147 -1.17 8.05 -9.88
C TYR A 147 -2.18 9.13 -10.23
N GLU A 148 -2.90 8.98 -11.35
CA GLU A 148 -4.03 9.86 -11.69
C GLU A 148 -5.12 9.78 -10.60
N LYS A 149 -5.46 8.59 -10.09
CA LYS A 149 -6.41 8.44 -8.97
C LYS A 149 -5.87 9.01 -7.65
N LYS A 150 -4.56 8.97 -7.41
CA LYS A 150 -3.93 9.65 -6.27
C LYS A 150 -4.06 11.17 -6.42
N ALA A 151 -3.72 11.72 -7.58
CA ALA A 151 -3.88 13.15 -7.89
C ALA A 151 -5.34 13.61 -7.78
N LEU A 152 -6.30 12.81 -8.27
CA LEU A 152 -7.73 13.11 -8.18
C LEU A 152 -8.17 13.25 -6.71
N ARG A 153 -7.75 12.32 -5.85
CA ARG A 153 -8.06 12.39 -4.41
C ARG A 153 -7.50 13.65 -3.76
N VAL A 154 -6.30 14.10 -4.15
CA VAL A 154 -5.74 15.38 -3.66
C VAL A 154 -6.59 16.56 -4.14
N ALA A 155 -6.95 16.61 -5.42
CA ALA A 155 -7.81 17.66 -5.97
C ALA A 155 -9.22 17.69 -5.33
N GLU A 156 -9.76 16.51 -4.98
CA GLU A 156 -11.00 16.39 -4.21
C GLU A 156 -10.86 16.95 -2.79
N ARG A 157 -9.76 16.64 -2.08
CA ARG A 157 -9.47 17.21 -0.75
C ARG A 157 -9.36 18.74 -0.80
N MET A 158 -8.76 19.28 -1.85
CA MET A 158 -8.65 20.72 -2.07
C MET A 158 -9.99 21.38 -2.46
N ASN A 159 -11.03 20.61 -2.77
CA ASN A 159 -12.27 21.06 -3.43
C ASN A 159 -12.02 21.84 -4.73
N ASP A 160 -10.97 21.47 -5.46
CA ASP A 160 -10.58 22.13 -6.70
C ASP A 160 -11.15 21.40 -7.91
N LEU A 161 -12.28 21.91 -8.41
CA LEU A 161 -13.00 21.29 -9.52
C LEU A 161 -12.29 21.45 -10.88
N GLU A 162 -11.41 22.46 -11.02
CA GLU A 162 -10.60 22.66 -12.22
C GLU A 162 -9.54 21.56 -12.32
N ARG A 163 -8.78 21.34 -11.23
CA ARG A 163 -7.81 20.22 -11.14
C ARG A 163 -8.48 18.86 -11.25
N GLN A 164 -9.65 18.66 -10.63
CA GLN A 164 -10.41 17.42 -10.83
C GLN A 164 -10.74 17.16 -12.31
N THR A 165 -11.09 18.21 -13.05
CA THR A 165 -11.41 18.12 -14.47
C THR A 165 -10.19 17.78 -15.33
N GLU A 166 -9.03 18.36 -15.03
CA GLU A 166 -7.76 17.98 -15.65
C GLU A 166 -7.49 16.48 -15.49
N ILE A 167 -7.62 15.96 -14.26
CA ILE A 167 -7.39 14.54 -13.97
C ILE A 167 -8.44 13.64 -14.61
N TRP A 168 -9.71 14.04 -14.67
CA TRP A 168 -10.72 13.30 -15.43
C TRP A 168 -10.33 13.19 -16.91
N TYR A 169 -9.79 14.25 -17.50
CA TYR A 169 -9.33 14.19 -18.88
C TYR A 169 -8.14 13.23 -19.06
N LEU A 170 -7.19 13.22 -18.12
CA LEU A 170 -6.06 12.28 -18.12
C LEU A 170 -6.54 10.82 -17.99
N LEU A 171 -7.37 10.52 -16.99
CA LEU A 171 -7.99 9.20 -16.79
C LEU A 171 -8.76 8.74 -18.02
N GLY A 172 -9.54 9.64 -18.62
CA GLY A 172 -10.26 9.38 -19.86
C GLY A 172 -9.33 8.93 -20.99
N ASN A 173 -8.18 9.59 -21.16
CA ASN A 173 -7.20 9.21 -22.18
C ASN A 173 -6.48 7.90 -21.83
N SER A 174 -6.08 7.70 -20.58
CA SER A 174 -5.40 6.47 -20.12
C SER A 174 -6.29 5.23 -20.30
N TYR A 175 -7.56 5.30 -19.90
CA TYR A 175 -8.52 4.21 -20.16
C TYR A 175 -8.81 4.02 -21.65
N LEU A 176 -8.83 5.09 -22.44
CA LEU A 176 -9.00 5.01 -23.89
C LEU A 176 -7.84 4.22 -24.55
N LEU A 177 -6.60 4.43 -24.08
CA LEU A 177 -5.42 3.70 -24.56
C LEU A 177 -5.47 2.21 -24.19
N LEU A 178 -5.97 1.89 -23.00
CA LEU A 178 -6.27 0.51 -22.58
C LEU A 178 -7.51 -0.10 -23.25
N ARG A 179 -8.17 0.65 -24.17
CA ARG A 179 -9.43 0.27 -24.83
C ARG A 179 -10.59 -0.01 -23.86
N ASN A 180 -10.50 0.50 -22.63
CA ASN A 180 -11.59 0.48 -21.68
C ASN A 180 -12.51 1.67 -21.94
N TYR A 181 -13.37 1.51 -22.95
CA TYR A 181 -14.23 2.58 -23.45
C TYR A 181 -15.29 3.05 -22.44
N ASP A 182 -15.75 2.17 -21.56
CA ASP A 182 -16.79 2.50 -20.58
C ASP A 182 -16.24 3.48 -19.52
N GLU A 183 -15.10 3.15 -18.90
CA GLU A 183 -14.44 4.06 -17.95
C GLU A 183 -14.01 5.37 -18.61
N ALA A 184 -13.44 5.31 -19.82
CA ALA A 184 -13.04 6.51 -20.55
C ALA A 184 -14.22 7.48 -20.75
N LEU A 185 -15.40 6.95 -21.11
CA LEU A 185 -16.61 7.76 -21.27
C LEU A 185 -17.08 8.40 -19.97
N VAL A 186 -16.98 7.70 -18.83
CA VAL A 186 -17.36 8.25 -17.52
C VAL A 186 -16.58 9.54 -17.25
N TYR A 187 -15.25 9.49 -17.38
CA TYR A 187 -14.41 10.65 -17.07
C TYR A 187 -14.54 11.77 -18.10
N PHE A 188 -14.62 11.46 -19.40
CA PHE A 188 -14.86 12.50 -20.40
C PHE A 188 -16.22 13.17 -20.24
N ARG A 189 -17.27 12.44 -19.81
CA ARG A 189 -18.59 13.03 -19.53
C ARG A 189 -18.55 13.95 -18.31
N LYS A 190 -17.85 13.56 -17.23
CA LYS A 190 -17.66 14.44 -16.06
C LYS A 190 -17.01 15.77 -16.45
N GLY A 191 -15.92 15.71 -17.22
CA GLY A 191 -15.25 16.93 -17.70
C GLY A 191 -16.10 17.75 -18.66
N ALA A 192 -16.87 17.08 -19.54
CA ALA A 192 -17.79 17.75 -20.44
C ALA A 192 -18.88 18.54 -19.67
N GLU A 193 -19.50 17.94 -18.66
CA GLU A 193 -20.51 18.61 -17.83
C GLU A 193 -19.93 19.80 -17.06
N TYR A 194 -18.70 19.69 -16.54
CA TYR A 194 -18.01 20.82 -15.92
C TYR A 194 -17.85 22.01 -16.87
N TYR A 195 -17.25 21.79 -18.06
CA TYR A 195 -17.02 22.87 -19.02
C TYR A 195 -18.32 23.46 -19.57
N LYS A 196 -19.36 22.64 -19.75
CA LYS A 196 -20.69 23.11 -20.11
C LYS A 196 -21.28 24.03 -19.04
N GLY A 197 -21.14 23.67 -17.76
CA GLY A 197 -21.53 24.52 -16.64
C GLY A 197 -20.76 25.83 -16.57
N GLN A 198 -19.43 25.78 -16.74
CA GLN A 198 -18.59 26.99 -16.77
C GLN A 198 -18.96 27.92 -17.92
N TYR A 199 -19.20 27.37 -19.11
CA TYR A 199 -19.66 28.16 -20.24
C TYR A 199 -21.02 28.82 -19.97
N ALA A 200 -21.98 28.10 -19.37
CA ALA A 200 -23.28 28.65 -19.02
C ALA A 200 -23.19 29.79 -17.98
N LEU A 201 -22.22 29.75 -17.07
CA LEU A 201 -22.00 30.77 -16.05
C LEU A 201 -21.24 31.99 -16.58
N ASN A 202 -20.16 31.76 -17.32
CA ASN A 202 -19.17 32.80 -17.65
C ASN A 202 -19.23 33.27 -19.11
N ASN A 203 -19.90 32.50 -19.99
CA ASN A 203 -19.98 32.73 -21.43
C ASN A 203 -18.59 32.94 -22.11
N LYS A 204 -17.54 32.31 -21.58
CA LYS A 204 -16.19 32.36 -22.13
C LYS A 204 -16.05 31.37 -23.29
N LYS A 205 -15.46 31.81 -24.40
CA LYS A 205 -15.29 30.96 -25.59
C LYS A 205 -14.35 29.78 -25.33
N GLU A 206 -13.41 29.96 -24.41
CA GLU A 206 -12.45 28.96 -23.96
C GLU A 206 -13.16 27.76 -23.32
N ASP A 207 -14.17 27.99 -22.47
CA ASP A 207 -14.95 26.95 -21.82
C ASP A 207 -15.75 26.13 -22.85
N LEU A 208 -16.36 26.80 -23.84
CA LEU A 208 -17.06 26.13 -24.93
C LEU A 208 -16.11 25.31 -25.82
N GLN A 209 -14.87 25.78 -26.00
CA GLN A 209 -13.84 25.03 -26.73
C GLN A 209 -13.39 23.79 -25.96
N SER A 210 -13.21 23.88 -24.64
CA SER A 210 -12.90 22.73 -23.78
C SER A 210 -14.04 21.71 -23.74
N TYR A 211 -15.30 22.17 -23.70
CA TYR A 211 -16.47 21.30 -23.84
C TYR A 211 -16.46 20.55 -25.17
N ASN A 212 -16.21 21.23 -26.30
CA ASN A 212 -16.08 20.59 -27.61
C ASN A 212 -14.97 19.54 -27.68
N ASN A 213 -13.84 19.77 -26.99
CA ASN A 213 -12.74 18.82 -26.94
C ASN A 213 -13.16 17.53 -26.21
N ALA A 214 -13.90 17.64 -25.11
CA ALA A 214 -14.45 16.48 -24.39
C ALA A 214 -15.52 15.74 -25.22
N LEU A 215 -16.44 16.47 -25.86
CA LEU A 215 -17.43 15.89 -26.78
C LEU A 215 -16.78 15.14 -27.95
N SER A 216 -15.68 15.65 -28.49
CA SER A 216 -14.95 14.99 -29.58
C SER A 216 -14.38 13.64 -29.15
N LYS A 217 -13.90 13.53 -27.90
CA LYS A 217 -13.43 12.26 -27.32
C LYS A 217 -14.61 11.30 -27.13
N ILE A 218 -15.73 11.78 -26.61
CA ILE A 218 -16.97 11.00 -26.46
C ILE A 218 -17.43 10.46 -27.82
N ALA A 219 -17.57 11.32 -28.82
CA ALA A 219 -18.00 10.91 -30.15
C ALA A 219 -17.07 9.87 -30.78
N SER A 220 -15.76 10.06 -30.66
CA SER A 220 -14.76 9.08 -31.14
C SER A 220 -14.89 7.72 -30.46
N ILE A 221 -15.17 7.69 -29.15
CA ILE A 221 -15.40 6.43 -28.42
C ILE A 221 -16.72 5.79 -28.86
N GLU A 222 -17.80 6.54 -28.97
CA GLU A 222 -19.10 6.03 -29.41
C GLU A 222 -19.02 5.45 -30.84
N MET A 223 -18.26 6.09 -31.75
CA MET A 223 -17.97 5.54 -33.08
C MET A 223 -17.23 4.19 -33.03
N ARG A 224 -16.31 4.00 -32.08
CA ARG A 224 -15.58 2.74 -31.88
C ARG A 224 -16.46 1.65 -31.28
N ARG A 225 -17.42 2.02 -30.42
CA ARG A 225 -18.43 1.11 -29.85
C ARG A 225 -19.52 0.70 -30.85
N GLY A 226 -19.64 1.42 -31.96
CA GLY A 226 -20.67 1.19 -32.98
C GLY A 226 -21.94 2.02 -32.77
N ASN A 227 -21.93 2.96 -31.82
CA ASN A 227 -23.06 3.82 -31.46
C ASN A 227 -23.12 5.04 -32.38
N TYR A 228 -23.32 4.80 -33.67
CA TYR A 228 -23.20 5.82 -34.72
C TYR A 228 -24.28 6.91 -34.67
N GLU A 229 -25.48 6.62 -34.16
CA GLU A 229 -26.51 7.65 -33.99
C GLU A 229 -26.10 8.66 -32.90
N ILE A 230 -25.63 8.17 -31.74
CA ILE A 230 -25.14 9.01 -30.63
C ILE A 230 -23.95 9.86 -31.09
N ALA A 231 -22.94 9.24 -31.72
CA ALA A 231 -21.77 9.96 -32.20
C ALA A 231 -22.12 11.02 -33.24
N LYS A 232 -23.10 10.75 -34.11
CA LYS A 232 -23.60 11.71 -35.11
C LYS A 232 -24.28 12.88 -34.42
N ASP A 233 -25.12 12.66 -33.42
CA ASP A 233 -25.81 13.72 -32.67
C ASP A 233 -24.81 14.60 -31.91
N VAL A 234 -23.82 13.99 -31.23
CA VAL A 234 -22.74 14.72 -30.55
C VAL A 234 -21.92 15.56 -31.53
N ASN A 235 -21.60 15.05 -32.72
CA ASN A 235 -20.87 15.84 -33.72
C ASN A 235 -21.71 16.99 -34.31
N PHE A 236 -23.04 16.84 -34.41
CA PHE A 236 -23.92 17.96 -34.78
C PHE A 236 -23.91 19.05 -33.71
N GLU A 237 -23.91 18.66 -32.44
CA GLU A 237 -23.75 19.60 -31.32
C GLU A 237 -22.41 20.35 -31.43
N ILE A 238 -21.28 19.65 -31.62
CA ILE A 238 -19.96 20.27 -31.82
C ILE A 238 -19.98 21.23 -33.01
N LEU A 239 -20.59 20.85 -34.13
CA LEU A 239 -20.69 21.68 -35.33
C LEU A 239 -21.46 22.99 -35.03
N SER A 240 -22.53 22.92 -34.24
CA SER A 240 -23.29 24.10 -33.82
C SER A 240 -22.46 25.04 -32.94
N HIS A 241 -21.67 24.49 -32.00
CA HIS A 241 -20.79 25.29 -31.15
C HIS A 241 -19.67 25.95 -31.95
N LYS A 242 -19.11 25.27 -32.95
CA LYS A 242 -18.10 25.84 -33.86
C LYS A 242 -18.64 27.06 -34.62
N GLN A 243 -19.92 27.04 -35.01
CA GLN A 243 -20.57 28.22 -35.60
C GLN A 243 -20.67 29.39 -34.60
N ILE A 244 -21.03 29.12 -33.34
CA ILE A 244 -21.07 30.13 -32.27
C ILE A 244 -19.67 30.73 -32.02
N LEU A 245 -18.62 29.89 -32.05
CA LEU A 245 -17.24 30.33 -31.87
C LEU A 245 -16.72 31.16 -33.05
N GLY A 246 -17.33 31.04 -34.23
CA GLY A 246 -16.83 31.61 -35.49
C GLY A 246 -15.69 30.77 -36.10
N ASP A 247 -15.51 29.54 -35.65
CA ASP A 247 -14.45 28.63 -36.08
C ASP A 247 -14.92 27.80 -37.30
N GLU A 248 -15.02 28.47 -38.46
CA GLU A 248 -15.40 27.82 -39.71
C GLU A 248 -14.32 26.79 -40.16
N GLU A 249 -13.04 27.10 -39.90
CA GLU A 249 -11.90 26.24 -40.23
C GLU A 249 -11.97 24.89 -39.50
N GLY A 250 -12.35 24.89 -38.22
CA GLY A 250 -12.48 23.70 -37.37
C GLY A 250 -13.68 22.81 -37.68
N THR A 251 -14.58 23.19 -38.60
CA THR A 251 -15.79 22.41 -38.92
C THR A 251 -15.52 21.12 -39.69
N HIS A 252 -14.37 21.00 -40.36
CA HIS A 252 -14.05 19.84 -41.20
C HIS A 252 -14.00 18.51 -40.42
N VAL A 253 -13.58 18.52 -39.15
CA VAL A 253 -13.52 17.32 -38.29
C VAL A 253 -14.92 16.77 -37.97
N PRO A 254 -15.83 17.54 -37.33
CA PRO A 254 -17.19 17.04 -37.07
C PRO A 254 -17.95 16.70 -38.36
N LEU A 255 -17.73 17.43 -39.47
CA LEU A 255 -18.31 17.08 -40.77
C LEU A 255 -17.82 15.70 -41.27
N ASN A 256 -16.53 15.41 -41.14
CA ASN A 256 -15.99 14.09 -41.48
C ASN A 256 -16.63 12.99 -40.62
N ASP A 257 -16.72 13.20 -39.32
CA ASP A 257 -17.21 12.19 -38.38
C ASP A 257 -18.72 11.94 -38.55
N ILE A 258 -19.50 12.99 -38.84
CA ILE A 258 -20.91 12.88 -39.27
C ILE A 258 -21.00 12.07 -40.57
N GLY A 259 -20.15 12.35 -41.56
CA GLY A 259 -20.08 11.60 -42.80
C GLY A 259 -19.81 10.11 -42.57
N TYR A 260 -18.86 9.79 -41.69
CA TYR A 260 -18.54 8.42 -41.30
C TYR A 260 -19.71 7.72 -40.60
N CYS A 261 -20.38 8.41 -39.66
CA CYS A 261 -21.55 7.87 -38.99
C CYS A 261 -22.68 7.58 -39.99
N PHE A 262 -22.97 8.50 -40.93
CA PHE A 262 -23.95 8.25 -41.98
C PHE A 262 -23.58 7.08 -42.89
N GLN A 263 -22.29 6.90 -43.20
CA GLN A 263 -21.83 5.74 -43.96
C GLN A 263 -22.15 4.43 -43.21
N LYS A 264 -21.88 4.38 -41.91
CA LYS A 264 -22.14 3.20 -41.08
C LYS A 264 -23.63 2.93 -40.86
N LEU A 265 -24.45 3.98 -40.89
CA LEU A 265 -25.91 3.91 -40.85
C LEU A 265 -26.54 3.58 -42.23
N GLY A 266 -25.75 3.27 -43.26
CA GLY A 266 -26.23 2.94 -44.61
C GLY A 266 -26.77 4.12 -45.41
N LYS A 267 -26.59 5.36 -44.95
CA LYS A 267 -27.07 6.60 -45.60
C LYS A 267 -25.99 7.17 -46.53
N SER A 268 -25.67 6.42 -47.58
CA SER A 268 -24.53 6.68 -48.49
C SER A 268 -24.50 8.09 -49.11
N GLU A 269 -25.63 8.63 -49.57
CA GLU A 269 -25.64 9.96 -50.21
C GLU A 269 -25.34 11.08 -49.21
N LYS A 270 -25.90 10.99 -48.01
CA LYS A 270 -25.60 11.94 -46.92
C LYS A 270 -24.13 11.87 -46.53
N ALA A 271 -23.59 10.67 -46.36
CA ALA A 271 -22.18 10.47 -46.05
C ALA A 271 -21.27 11.15 -47.09
N LEU A 272 -21.53 10.94 -48.38
CA LEU A 272 -20.76 11.54 -49.46
C LEU A 272 -20.86 13.07 -49.46
N LYS A 273 -22.05 13.62 -49.18
CA LYS A 273 -22.22 15.08 -49.03
C LYS A 273 -21.31 15.62 -47.92
N TYR A 274 -21.38 15.07 -46.71
CA TYR A 274 -20.61 15.56 -45.56
C TYR A 274 -19.09 15.42 -45.75
N PHE A 275 -18.62 14.32 -46.38
CA PHE A 275 -17.19 14.20 -46.72
C PHE A 275 -16.73 15.26 -47.72
N ASN A 276 -17.55 15.59 -48.72
CA ASN A 276 -17.23 16.65 -49.68
C ASN A 276 -17.29 18.05 -49.04
N ASP A 277 -18.26 18.30 -48.16
CA ASP A 277 -18.36 19.55 -47.40
C ASP A 277 -17.09 19.74 -46.54
N ALA A 278 -16.66 18.70 -45.81
CA ALA A 278 -15.40 18.74 -45.05
C ALA A 278 -14.17 18.98 -45.95
N LEU A 279 -14.12 18.35 -47.13
CA LEU A 279 -13.04 18.55 -48.09
C LEU A 279 -13.03 19.98 -48.66
N ALA A 280 -14.20 20.57 -48.88
CA ALA A 280 -14.34 21.94 -49.33
C ALA A 280 -13.85 22.95 -48.27
N VAL A 281 -14.14 22.69 -46.99
CA VAL A 281 -13.59 23.49 -45.87
C VAL A 281 -12.06 23.46 -45.88
N ASN A 282 -11.45 22.28 -45.92
CA ASN A 282 -9.98 22.18 -45.97
C ASN A 282 -9.37 22.93 -47.17
N LYS A 283 -9.99 22.81 -48.34
CA LYS A 283 -9.54 23.53 -49.56
C LYS A 283 -9.69 25.04 -49.43
N LYS A 284 -10.82 25.52 -48.87
CA LYS A 284 -11.09 26.95 -48.65
C LYS A 284 -10.01 27.60 -47.78
N PHE A 285 -9.58 26.92 -46.73
CA PHE A 285 -8.56 27.41 -45.79
C PHE A 285 -7.12 27.02 -46.18
N GLY A 286 -6.89 26.46 -47.37
CA GLY A 286 -5.55 26.15 -47.86
C GLY A 286 -4.79 25.13 -47.00
N LYS A 287 -5.50 24.19 -46.37
CA LYS A 287 -4.90 23.14 -45.55
C LYS A 287 -3.94 22.27 -46.38
N PRO A 288 -2.82 21.79 -45.81
CA PRO A 288 -1.90 20.91 -46.53
C PRO A 288 -2.63 19.69 -47.11
N ASP A 289 -2.30 19.30 -48.35
CA ASP A 289 -2.96 18.18 -49.07
C ASP A 289 -3.04 16.89 -48.22
N VAL A 290 -2.07 16.68 -47.35
CA VAL A 290 -2.01 15.56 -46.39
C VAL A 290 -3.27 15.45 -45.53
N GLN A 291 -3.85 16.57 -45.10
CA GLN A 291 -5.06 16.61 -44.27
C GLN A 291 -6.31 16.17 -45.03
N ASN A 292 -6.28 16.18 -46.37
CA ASN A 292 -7.37 15.69 -47.21
C ASN A 292 -7.35 14.16 -47.37
N THR A 293 -6.27 13.48 -47.00
CA THR A 293 -6.12 12.05 -47.28
C THR A 293 -7.18 11.18 -46.63
N THR A 294 -7.55 11.44 -45.37
CA THR A 294 -8.62 10.70 -44.68
C THR A 294 -9.98 10.87 -45.37
N LEU A 295 -10.31 12.11 -45.76
CA LEU A 295 -11.55 12.44 -46.47
C LEU A 295 -11.60 11.76 -47.84
N LEU A 296 -10.52 11.82 -48.60
CA LEU A 296 -10.40 11.16 -49.90
C LEU A 296 -10.46 9.63 -49.78
N ILE A 297 -9.89 9.04 -48.71
CA ILE A 297 -10.03 7.61 -48.43
C ILE A 297 -11.49 7.25 -48.13
N ASN A 298 -12.18 8.05 -47.33
CA ASN A 298 -13.60 7.84 -47.00
C ASN A 298 -14.49 7.95 -48.26
N ILE A 299 -14.29 9.00 -49.06
CA ILE A 299 -14.97 9.20 -50.36
C ILE A 299 -14.67 8.03 -51.30
N GLY A 300 -13.41 7.62 -51.43
CA GLY A 300 -13.00 6.52 -52.29
C GLY A 300 -13.60 5.18 -51.86
N THR A 301 -13.62 4.92 -50.55
CA THR A 301 -14.17 3.68 -49.98
C THR A 301 -15.67 3.60 -50.21
N LEU A 302 -16.39 4.67 -49.91
CA LEU A 302 -17.83 4.76 -50.12
C LEU A 302 -18.19 4.67 -51.62
N SER A 303 -17.42 5.34 -52.48
CA SER A 303 -17.61 5.27 -53.93
C SER A 303 -17.40 3.84 -54.45
N ASN A 304 -16.40 3.11 -53.93
CA ASN A 304 -16.17 1.73 -54.31
C ASN A 304 -17.31 0.80 -53.84
N GLN A 305 -17.82 1.02 -52.62
CA GLN A 305 -18.98 0.29 -52.08
C GLN A 305 -20.25 0.51 -52.93
N ASN A 306 -20.43 1.72 -53.46
CA ASN A 306 -21.53 2.07 -54.35
C ASN A 306 -21.26 1.71 -55.83
N PHE A 307 -20.28 0.84 -56.11
CA PHE A 307 -19.87 0.42 -57.47
C PHE A 307 -19.41 1.55 -58.40
N ARG A 308 -19.17 2.76 -57.88
CA ARG A 308 -18.60 3.92 -58.59
C ARG A 308 -17.08 3.82 -58.63
N HIS A 309 -16.58 2.76 -59.27
CA HIS A 309 -15.17 2.42 -59.17
C HIS A 309 -14.23 3.46 -59.80
N ASN A 310 -14.68 4.26 -60.78
CA ASN A 310 -13.85 5.31 -61.40
C ASN A 310 -13.61 6.47 -60.44
N ASP A 311 -14.62 6.87 -59.69
CA ASP A 311 -14.50 7.92 -58.68
C ASP A 311 -13.64 7.45 -57.50
N ALA A 312 -13.78 6.18 -57.12
CA ALA A 312 -12.90 5.55 -56.12
C ALA A 312 -11.42 5.58 -56.55
N LEU A 313 -11.12 5.22 -57.81
CA LEU A 313 -9.73 5.27 -58.32
C LEU A 313 -9.18 6.69 -58.31
N LYS A 314 -9.97 7.70 -58.75
CA LYS A 314 -9.54 9.11 -58.71
C LYS A 314 -9.14 9.54 -57.30
N ALA A 315 -9.98 9.26 -56.30
CA ALA A 315 -9.72 9.62 -54.92
C ALA A 315 -8.46 8.91 -54.36
N TYR A 316 -8.31 7.60 -54.62
CA TYR A 316 -7.14 6.87 -54.15
C TYR A 316 -5.85 7.21 -54.89
N ASP A 317 -5.91 7.60 -56.16
CA ASP A 317 -4.74 8.09 -56.92
C ASP A 317 -4.26 9.43 -56.38
N GLU A 318 -5.17 10.32 -55.99
CA GLU A 318 -4.82 11.56 -55.30
C GLU A 318 -4.15 11.28 -53.95
N VAL A 319 -4.72 10.38 -53.13
CA VAL A 319 -4.12 9.94 -51.86
C VAL A 319 -2.73 9.35 -52.08
N LEU A 320 -2.58 8.46 -53.07
CA LEU A 320 -1.30 7.81 -53.38
C LEU A 320 -0.24 8.84 -53.78
N ASN A 321 -0.59 9.82 -54.62
CA ASN A 321 0.33 10.89 -55.01
C ASN A 321 0.78 11.73 -53.81
N ILE A 322 -0.14 12.03 -52.88
CA ILE A 322 0.18 12.74 -51.63
C ILE A 322 1.15 11.92 -50.78
N ARG A 323 0.86 10.63 -50.55
CA ARG A 323 1.70 9.76 -49.70
C ARG A 323 3.07 9.48 -50.31
N ILE A 324 3.17 9.35 -51.63
CA ILE A 324 4.47 9.21 -52.33
C ILE A 324 5.32 10.46 -52.12
N LYS A 325 4.76 11.66 -52.23
CA LYS A 325 5.48 12.92 -51.95
C LYS A 325 5.99 13.01 -50.51
N GLN A 326 5.27 12.41 -49.54
CA GLN A 326 5.70 12.37 -48.14
C GLN A 326 6.83 11.37 -47.85
N GLY A 327 7.02 10.36 -48.70
CA GLY A 327 8.10 9.38 -48.57
C GLY A 327 7.96 8.35 -47.43
N GLN A 328 6.81 8.30 -46.73
CA GLN A 328 6.61 7.32 -45.64
C GLN A 328 6.07 5.99 -46.19
N PRO A 329 6.78 4.85 -46.00
CA PRO A 329 6.41 3.58 -46.64
C PRO A 329 5.05 3.02 -46.17
N GLY A 330 4.70 3.14 -44.88
CA GLY A 330 3.44 2.62 -44.35
C GLY A 330 2.18 3.23 -44.99
N PRO A 331 2.03 4.56 -45.00
CA PRO A 331 0.92 5.23 -45.69
C PRO A 331 0.85 4.93 -47.20
N ILE A 332 2.00 4.75 -47.86
CA ILE A 332 2.06 4.34 -49.28
C ILE A 332 1.50 2.92 -49.45
N ALA A 333 1.85 2.00 -48.55
CA ALA A 333 1.32 0.65 -48.54
C ALA A 333 -0.21 0.64 -48.46
N GLN A 334 -0.78 1.41 -47.54
CA GLN A 334 -2.24 1.51 -47.37
C GLN A 334 -2.93 2.04 -48.63
N ALA A 335 -2.39 3.10 -49.24
CA ALA A 335 -2.93 3.66 -50.49
C ALA A 335 -2.96 2.63 -51.63
N TYR A 336 -1.91 1.84 -51.80
CA TYR A 336 -1.89 0.74 -52.78
C TYR A 336 -2.91 -0.35 -52.47
N SER A 337 -3.11 -0.70 -51.20
CA SER A 337 -4.12 -1.67 -50.78
C SER A 337 -5.54 -1.18 -51.13
N TYR A 338 -5.86 0.09 -50.86
CA TYR A 338 -7.15 0.67 -51.25
C TYR A 338 -7.37 0.59 -52.76
N LYS A 339 -6.39 0.98 -53.58
CA LYS A 339 -6.45 0.85 -55.03
C LYS A 339 -6.65 -0.61 -55.47
N ALA A 340 -5.96 -1.56 -54.84
CA ALA A 340 -6.13 -2.99 -55.09
C ALA A 340 -7.56 -3.48 -54.85
N THR A 341 -8.20 -3.00 -53.77
CA THR A 341 -9.59 -3.37 -53.44
C THR A 341 -10.60 -2.89 -54.48
N VAL A 342 -10.32 -1.78 -55.17
CA VAL A 342 -11.17 -1.30 -56.27
C VAL A 342 -11.07 -2.24 -57.47
N TYR A 343 -9.85 -2.63 -57.87
CA TYR A 343 -9.67 -3.61 -58.95
C TYR A 343 -10.26 -4.98 -58.60
N GLN A 344 -10.18 -5.39 -57.34
CA GLN A 344 -10.84 -6.60 -56.87
C GLN A 344 -12.37 -6.50 -56.99
N GLY A 345 -12.96 -5.36 -56.62
CA GLY A 345 -14.40 -5.09 -56.76
C GLY A 345 -14.88 -5.09 -58.22
N ARG A 346 -14.05 -4.61 -59.15
CA ARG A 346 -14.29 -4.69 -60.61
C ARG A 346 -14.17 -6.10 -61.21
N GLY A 347 -13.72 -7.10 -60.43
CA GLY A 347 -13.37 -8.43 -60.94
C GLY A 347 -12.04 -8.49 -61.70
N SER A 348 -11.25 -7.41 -61.72
CA SER A 348 -9.92 -7.35 -62.34
C SER A 348 -8.85 -7.96 -61.42
N PHE A 349 -8.94 -9.27 -61.18
CA PHE A 349 -8.14 -9.98 -60.19
C PHE A 349 -6.61 -9.92 -60.42
N SER A 350 -6.17 -9.82 -61.67
CA SER A 350 -4.73 -9.68 -61.99
C SER A 350 -4.14 -8.36 -61.49
N GLU A 351 -4.80 -7.24 -61.82
CA GLU A 351 -4.39 -5.91 -61.34
C GLU A 351 -4.55 -5.78 -59.83
N ALA A 352 -5.61 -6.35 -59.25
CA ALA A 352 -5.79 -6.37 -57.80
C ALA A 352 -4.59 -7.02 -57.08
N ARG A 353 -4.14 -8.20 -57.54
CA ARG A 353 -2.95 -8.87 -56.97
C ARG A 353 -1.68 -8.03 -57.14
N LYS A 354 -1.47 -7.43 -58.31
CA LYS A 354 -0.32 -6.55 -58.57
C LYS A 354 -0.24 -5.41 -57.57
N TYR A 355 -1.36 -4.74 -57.27
CA TYR A 355 -1.39 -3.66 -56.29
C TYR A 355 -1.33 -4.15 -54.84
N PHE A 356 -1.91 -5.31 -54.50
CA PHE A 356 -1.70 -5.91 -53.17
C PHE A 356 -0.23 -6.30 -52.94
N ASN A 357 0.47 -6.81 -53.96
CA ASN A 357 1.90 -7.12 -53.85
C ASN A 357 2.74 -5.86 -53.64
N LYS A 358 2.48 -4.78 -54.39
CA LYS A 358 3.11 -3.46 -54.15
C LYS A 358 2.83 -2.97 -52.73
N SER A 359 1.60 -3.10 -52.25
CA SER A 359 1.25 -2.76 -50.87
C SER A 359 2.08 -3.57 -49.87
N SER A 360 2.26 -4.89 -50.10
CA SER A 360 3.09 -5.74 -49.24
C SER A 360 4.58 -5.37 -49.24
N GLU A 361 5.14 -4.93 -50.36
CA GLU A 361 6.53 -4.44 -50.44
C GLU A 361 6.74 -3.24 -49.52
N TYR A 362 5.87 -2.22 -49.65
CA TYR A 362 5.94 -1.03 -48.80
C TYR A 362 5.61 -1.32 -47.33
N ALA A 363 4.65 -2.22 -47.06
CA ALA A 363 4.32 -2.62 -45.70
C ALA A 363 5.52 -3.32 -45.03
N ARG A 364 6.29 -4.12 -45.77
CA ARG A 364 7.54 -4.72 -45.28
C ARG A 364 8.61 -3.69 -44.98
N MET A 365 8.79 -2.68 -45.84
CA MET A 365 9.71 -1.56 -45.58
C MET A 365 9.32 -0.75 -44.34
N ALA A 366 8.02 -0.67 -44.05
CA ALA A 366 7.49 0.05 -42.90
C ALA A 366 7.47 -0.77 -41.59
N GLY A 367 7.72 -2.08 -41.64
CA GLY A 367 7.46 -2.99 -40.52
C GLY A 367 5.96 -3.10 -40.17
N ASP A 368 5.05 -2.79 -41.11
CA ASP A 368 3.59 -2.83 -40.92
C ASP A 368 3.07 -4.26 -41.15
N TYR A 369 3.23 -5.09 -40.11
CA TYR A 369 2.83 -6.49 -40.13
C TYR A 369 1.32 -6.71 -40.23
N GLU A 370 0.52 -5.79 -39.69
CA GLU A 370 -0.95 -5.85 -39.76
C GLU A 370 -1.42 -5.66 -41.22
N GLN A 371 -0.86 -4.68 -41.93
CA GLN A 371 -1.17 -4.46 -43.34
C GLN A 371 -0.69 -5.62 -44.21
N LEU A 372 0.48 -6.20 -43.91
CA LEU A 372 0.95 -7.43 -44.57
C LEU A 372 -0.05 -8.58 -44.40
N GLU A 373 -0.54 -8.81 -43.19
CA GLU A 373 -1.53 -9.84 -42.90
C GLU A 373 -2.80 -9.65 -43.74
N LYS A 374 -3.33 -8.42 -43.77
CA LYS A 374 -4.51 -8.04 -44.58
C LYS A 374 -4.27 -8.33 -46.06
N ASN A 375 -3.12 -7.92 -46.59
CA ASN A 375 -2.79 -8.10 -48.01
C ASN A 375 -2.70 -9.58 -48.39
N TYR A 376 -2.00 -10.40 -47.60
CA TYR A 376 -1.88 -11.84 -47.86
C TYR A 376 -3.24 -12.54 -47.79
N LYS A 377 -4.12 -12.18 -46.84
CA LYS A 377 -5.50 -12.67 -46.79
C LYS A 377 -6.28 -12.32 -48.06
N LYS A 378 -6.15 -11.08 -48.56
CA LYS A 378 -6.82 -10.64 -49.79
C LYS A 378 -6.27 -11.36 -51.03
N ILE A 379 -4.95 -11.53 -51.13
CA ILE A 379 -4.29 -12.28 -52.21
C ILE A 379 -4.73 -13.75 -52.21
N ALA A 380 -4.75 -14.40 -51.04
CA ALA A 380 -5.22 -15.77 -50.88
C ALA A 380 -6.68 -15.91 -51.33
N ASN A 381 -7.57 -15.00 -50.92
CA ASN A 381 -8.97 -14.98 -51.35
C ASN A 381 -9.10 -14.85 -52.88
N ILE A 382 -8.28 -13.99 -53.51
CA ILE A 382 -8.26 -13.87 -54.97
C ILE A 382 -7.84 -15.18 -55.64
N TYR A 383 -6.85 -15.89 -55.11
CA TYR A 383 -6.44 -17.19 -55.65
C TYR A 383 -7.54 -18.25 -55.49
N VAL A 384 -8.23 -18.27 -54.34
CA VAL A 384 -9.41 -19.14 -54.14
C VAL A 384 -10.50 -18.82 -55.19
N ARG A 385 -10.83 -17.54 -55.40
CA ARG A 385 -11.84 -17.11 -56.39
C ARG A 385 -11.45 -17.38 -57.84
N THR A 386 -10.15 -17.51 -58.12
CA THR A 386 -9.62 -17.84 -59.46
C THR A 386 -9.28 -19.33 -59.60
N ASN A 387 -9.69 -20.16 -58.63
CA ASN A 387 -9.46 -21.60 -58.57
C ASN A 387 -7.98 -22.04 -58.59
N ASP A 388 -7.05 -21.15 -58.20
CA ASP A 388 -5.62 -21.47 -58.06
C ASP A 388 -5.30 -21.83 -56.60
N TYR A 389 -5.81 -22.99 -56.16
CA TYR A 389 -5.71 -23.43 -54.76
C TYR A 389 -4.27 -23.63 -54.28
N LYS A 390 -3.33 -23.96 -55.19
CA LYS A 390 -1.91 -24.12 -54.87
C LYS A 390 -1.29 -22.80 -54.42
N LYS A 391 -1.55 -21.72 -55.15
CA LYS A 391 -1.06 -20.39 -54.77
C LYS A 391 -1.84 -19.81 -53.59
N ALA A 392 -3.11 -20.15 -53.43
CA ALA A 392 -3.88 -19.81 -52.23
C ALA A 392 -3.24 -20.41 -50.97
N PHE A 393 -2.88 -21.71 -51.02
CA PHE A 393 -2.18 -22.37 -49.92
C PHE A 393 -0.84 -21.71 -49.62
N GLN A 394 -0.02 -21.41 -50.63
CA GLN A 394 1.27 -20.71 -50.44
C GLN A 394 1.13 -19.31 -49.79
N ALA A 395 0.09 -18.56 -50.16
CA ALA A 395 -0.20 -17.26 -49.55
C ALA A 395 -0.63 -17.40 -48.07
N ILE A 396 -1.40 -18.45 -47.74
CA ILE A 396 -1.78 -18.78 -46.36
C ILE A 396 -0.58 -19.30 -45.56
N SER A 397 0.31 -20.10 -46.14
CA SER A 397 1.54 -20.54 -45.48
C SER A 397 2.44 -19.38 -45.12
N SER A 398 2.63 -18.43 -46.06
CA SER A 398 3.38 -17.18 -45.79
C SER A 398 2.76 -16.34 -44.69
N LEU A 399 1.43 -16.36 -44.57
CA LEU A 399 0.69 -15.68 -43.50
C LEU A 399 0.98 -16.30 -42.12
N ASN A 400 1.03 -17.63 -42.02
CA ASN A 400 1.27 -18.33 -40.77
C ASN A 400 2.68 -18.07 -40.25
N VAL A 401 3.69 -18.11 -41.12
CA VAL A 401 5.09 -17.76 -40.76
C VAL A 401 5.19 -16.31 -40.25
N LEU A 402 4.42 -15.39 -40.84
CA LEU A 402 4.36 -14.00 -40.39
C LEU A 402 3.70 -13.87 -39.02
N LYS A 403 2.60 -14.60 -38.77
CA LYS A 403 1.89 -14.61 -37.48
C LYS A 403 2.77 -15.09 -36.34
N ASP A 404 3.59 -16.12 -36.56
CA ASP A 404 4.52 -16.61 -35.53
C ASP A 404 5.55 -15.53 -35.14
N SER A 405 5.99 -14.71 -36.11
CA SER A 405 6.89 -13.59 -35.87
C SER A 405 6.21 -12.42 -35.15
N ILE A 406 4.96 -12.11 -35.47
CA ILE A 406 4.16 -11.06 -34.80
C ILE A 406 3.89 -11.46 -33.35
N ILE A 407 3.43 -12.68 -33.11
CA ILE A 407 3.15 -13.20 -31.76
C ILE A 407 4.43 -13.21 -30.92
N GLY A 408 5.58 -13.57 -31.50
CA GLY A 408 6.88 -13.49 -30.81
C GLY A 408 7.32 -12.06 -30.47
N ALA A 409 7.00 -11.07 -31.31
CA ALA A 409 7.27 -9.66 -31.03
C ALA A 409 6.31 -9.08 -29.97
N GLU A 410 5.01 -9.39 -30.06
CA GLU A 410 4.01 -9.00 -29.06
C GLU A 410 4.30 -9.63 -27.70
N ARG A 411 4.68 -10.91 -27.67
CA ARG A 411 5.06 -11.59 -26.42
C ARG A 411 6.29 -10.95 -25.78
N ARG A 412 7.31 -10.59 -26.57
CA ARG A 412 8.49 -9.86 -26.06
C ARG A 412 8.09 -8.50 -25.48
N ARG A 413 7.28 -7.73 -26.20
CA ARG A 413 6.78 -6.43 -25.73
C ARG A 413 5.95 -6.57 -24.45
N LEU A 414 5.09 -7.58 -24.37
CA LEU A 414 4.30 -7.85 -23.17
C LEU A 414 5.18 -8.26 -21.99
N ASN A 415 6.20 -9.08 -22.22
CA ASN A 415 7.18 -9.45 -21.20
C ASN A 415 7.96 -8.22 -20.73
N GLU A 416 8.45 -7.38 -21.64
CA GLU A 416 9.14 -6.11 -21.31
C GLU A 416 8.26 -5.20 -20.44
N ILE A 417 6.97 -5.03 -20.80
CA ILE A 417 6.01 -4.26 -19.99
C ILE A 417 5.77 -4.91 -18.63
N THR A 418 5.68 -6.24 -18.57
CA THR A 418 5.43 -6.98 -17.33
C THR A 418 6.63 -6.91 -16.38
N GLU A 419 7.84 -7.08 -16.91
CA GLU A 419 9.10 -6.94 -16.16
C GLU A 419 9.26 -5.50 -15.65
N ALA A 420 9.01 -4.51 -16.51
CA ALA A 420 9.03 -3.11 -16.13
C ALA A 420 8.02 -2.80 -15.02
N ARG A 421 6.81 -3.37 -15.09
CA ARG A 421 5.79 -3.22 -14.05
C ARG A 421 6.23 -3.84 -12.72
N ILE A 422 6.76 -5.07 -12.74
CA ILE A 422 7.26 -5.74 -11.54
C ILE A 422 8.40 -4.93 -10.91
N ALA A 423 9.34 -4.45 -11.73
CA ALA A 423 10.44 -3.61 -11.27
C ALA A 423 9.94 -2.29 -10.63
N ALA A 424 8.93 -1.65 -11.23
CA ALA A 424 8.31 -0.45 -10.67
C ALA A 424 7.62 -0.74 -9.32
N GLU A 425 6.81 -1.81 -9.23
CA GLU A 425 6.14 -2.20 -7.99
C GLU A 425 7.15 -2.58 -6.89
N GLN A 426 8.26 -3.25 -7.24
CA GLN A 426 9.33 -3.59 -6.31
C GLN A 426 10.01 -2.34 -5.77
N LYS A 427 10.35 -1.37 -6.63
CA LYS A 427 10.96 -0.10 -6.22
C LYS A 427 10.05 0.73 -5.33
N GLU A 428 8.76 0.78 -5.63
CA GLU A 428 7.79 1.46 -4.76
C GLU A 428 7.80 0.86 -3.35
N LYS A 429 7.78 -0.48 -3.25
CA LYS A 429 7.87 -1.17 -1.95
C LYS A 429 9.20 -0.96 -1.25
N GLU A 430 10.32 -1.01 -1.97
CA GLU A 430 11.66 -0.78 -1.43
C GLU A 430 11.76 0.61 -0.81
N ILE A 431 11.26 1.63 -1.52
CA ILE A 431 11.25 3.01 -1.03
C ILE A 431 10.33 3.16 0.18
N ASP A 432 9.12 2.57 0.15
CA ASP A 432 8.22 2.56 1.31
C ASP A 432 8.87 1.90 2.54
N LEU A 433 9.62 0.80 2.35
CA LEU A 433 10.40 0.13 3.40
C LEU A 433 11.53 1.03 3.93
N LEU A 434 12.33 1.65 3.05
CA LEU A 434 13.41 2.57 3.43
C LEU A 434 12.87 3.75 4.26
N ILE A 435 11.71 4.28 3.87
CA ILE A 435 11.08 5.39 4.61
C ILE A 435 10.50 4.90 5.94
N MET A 436 9.92 3.70 5.98
CA MET A 436 9.42 3.11 7.21
C MET A 436 10.57 2.89 8.20
N ASP A 437 11.71 2.39 7.73
CA ASP A 437 12.93 2.22 8.50
C ASP A 437 13.45 3.56 9.02
N GLN A 438 13.52 4.59 8.16
CA GLN A 438 13.90 5.95 8.59
C GLN A 438 12.96 6.48 9.69
N LYS A 439 11.64 6.29 9.56
CA LYS A 439 10.66 6.71 10.59
C LYS A 439 10.82 5.95 11.91
N VAL A 440 11.07 4.65 11.84
CA VAL A 440 11.34 3.83 13.02
C VAL A 440 12.60 4.33 13.72
N THR A 441 13.65 4.62 12.95
CA THR A 441 14.91 5.15 13.44
C THR A 441 14.73 6.53 14.09
N GLU A 442 13.99 7.45 13.46
CA GLU A 442 13.64 8.76 14.04
C GLU A 442 12.83 8.62 15.34
N ALA A 443 11.86 7.71 15.37
CA ALA A 443 11.06 7.45 16.58
C ALA A 443 11.92 6.87 17.72
N GLN A 444 12.86 5.97 17.41
CA GLN A 444 13.82 5.43 18.38
C GLN A 444 14.75 6.52 18.91
N MET A 445 15.29 7.37 18.02
CA MET A 445 16.14 8.50 18.40
C MET A 445 15.39 9.50 19.30
N LYS A 446 14.12 9.78 19.00
CA LYS A 446 13.28 10.63 19.83
C LYS A 446 13.05 10.02 21.21
N LYS A 447 12.74 8.73 21.28
CA LYS A 447 12.56 8.01 22.54
C LYS A 447 13.85 7.99 23.39
N LEU A 448 15.00 7.78 22.74
CA LEU A 448 16.31 7.84 23.38
C LEU A 448 16.62 9.25 23.91
N ALA A 449 16.28 10.30 23.15
CA ALA A 449 16.44 11.68 23.58
C ALA A 449 15.55 12.01 24.78
N GLU A 450 14.30 11.56 24.79
CA GLU A 450 13.38 11.70 25.93
C GLU A 450 13.89 10.96 27.17
N GLU A 451 14.43 9.75 27.01
CA GLU A 451 15.00 8.97 28.09
C GLU A 451 16.26 9.62 28.67
N ASN A 452 17.14 10.15 27.82
CA ASN A 452 18.33 10.89 28.24
C ASN A 452 17.96 12.19 28.96
N ALA A 453 16.94 12.91 28.49
CA ALA A 453 16.42 14.08 29.18
C ALA A 453 15.86 13.73 30.57
N ARG A 454 15.20 12.58 30.70
CA ARG A 454 14.71 12.07 32.00
C ARG A 454 15.86 11.75 32.95
N LYS A 455 16.86 11.00 32.47
CA LYS A 455 18.08 10.67 33.23
C LYS A 455 18.85 11.91 33.67
N ALA A 456 18.96 12.93 32.81
CA ALA A 456 19.59 14.20 33.16
C ALA A 456 18.84 14.91 34.30
N LYS A 457 17.52 14.89 34.28
CA LYS A 457 16.67 15.49 35.32
C LYS A 457 16.75 14.74 36.65
N ASP A 458 16.81 13.40 36.60
CA ASP A 458 17.01 12.56 37.79
C ASP A 458 18.40 12.79 38.40
N LEU A 459 19.43 12.98 37.57
CA LEU A 459 20.78 13.30 38.03
C LEU A 459 20.84 14.67 38.73
N GLU A 460 20.14 15.67 38.18
CA GLU A 460 20.01 17.00 38.79
C GLU A 460 19.30 16.95 40.14
N LEU A 461 18.23 16.15 40.25
CA LEU A 461 17.52 15.93 41.51
C LEU A 461 18.42 15.22 42.55
N LEU A 462 19.20 14.22 42.11
CA LEU A 462 20.13 13.50 42.98
C LEU A 462 21.24 14.43 43.52
N GLN A 463 21.75 15.34 42.68
CA GLN A 463 22.71 16.37 43.09
C GLN A 463 22.10 17.33 44.13
N GLN A 464 20.84 17.75 43.93
CA GLN A 464 20.13 18.55 44.92
C GLN A 464 19.95 17.80 46.24
N GLU A 465 19.55 16.53 46.22
CA GLU A 465 19.42 15.72 47.44
C GLU A 465 20.75 15.53 48.18
N GLN A 466 21.85 15.33 47.46
CA GLN A 466 23.19 15.27 48.07
C GLN A 466 23.56 16.58 48.74
N SER A 467 23.36 17.72 48.05
CA SER A 467 23.63 19.04 48.63
C SER A 467 22.78 19.33 49.88
N LEU A 468 21.53 18.86 49.91
CA LEU A 468 20.63 19.01 51.05
C LEU A 468 21.08 18.13 52.23
N LYS A 469 21.53 16.90 51.97
CA LYS A 469 22.11 16.00 52.98
C LYS A 469 23.38 16.56 53.59
N GLU A 470 24.29 17.09 52.76
CA GLU A 470 25.51 17.76 53.25
C GLU A 470 25.18 18.98 54.12
N PHE A 471 24.20 19.78 53.71
CA PHE A 471 23.72 20.91 54.49
C PHE A 471 23.13 20.48 55.84
N GLN A 472 22.32 19.42 55.87
CA GLN A 472 21.78 18.85 57.12
C GLN A 472 22.87 18.29 58.03
N LEU A 473 23.87 17.60 57.47
CA LEU A 473 24.99 17.07 58.24
C LEU A 473 25.75 18.21 58.94
N LYS A 474 25.99 19.30 58.21
CA LYS A 474 26.69 20.50 58.70
C LYS A 474 25.88 21.23 59.79
N GLN A 475 24.55 21.28 59.67
CA GLN A 475 23.70 21.78 60.75
C GLN A 475 23.76 20.91 62.00
N ASN A 476 23.72 19.59 61.84
CA ASN A 476 23.78 18.66 62.97
C ASN A 476 25.13 18.73 63.71
N GLU A 477 26.24 18.91 62.99
CA GLU A 477 27.56 19.18 63.59
C GLU A 477 27.56 20.49 64.37
N LEU A 478 27.04 21.58 63.77
CA LEU A 478 26.95 22.87 64.45
C LEU A 478 26.08 22.81 65.73
N GLU A 479 25.00 22.03 65.71
CA GLU A 479 24.13 21.84 66.87
C GLU A 479 24.82 21.01 67.97
N LYS A 480 25.61 19.99 67.59
CA LYS A 480 26.47 19.26 68.54
C LYS A 480 27.50 20.16 69.19
N ASP A 481 28.17 21.02 68.41
CA ASP A 481 29.17 21.95 68.92
C ASP A 481 28.56 22.98 69.87
N LYS A 482 27.36 23.51 69.56
CA LYS A 482 26.61 24.37 70.48
C LYS A 482 26.29 23.66 71.80
N LYS A 483 25.78 22.42 71.74
CA LYS A 483 25.48 21.63 72.94
C LYS A 483 26.73 21.33 73.77
N ALA A 484 27.86 21.06 73.13
CA ALA A 484 29.15 20.86 73.80
C ALA A 484 29.64 22.15 74.50
N GLN A 485 29.50 23.31 73.85
CA GLN A 485 29.84 24.61 74.44
C GLN A 485 28.92 24.94 75.63
N GLU A 486 27.62 24.69 75.52
CA GLU A 486 26.66 24.90 76.60
C GLU A 486 26.95 24.01 77.82
N LEU A 487 27.34 22.75 77.58
CA LEU A 487 27.78 21.83 78.63
C LEU A 487 29.08 22.32 79.31
N LEU A 488 30.01 22.89 78.54
CA LEU A 488 31.26 23.44 79.08
C LEU A 488 30.99 24.67 79.96
N ILE A 489 30.09 25.56 79.53
CA ILE A 489 29.70 26.75 80.31
C ILE A 489 29.03 26.33 81.62
N THR A 490 28.13 25.35 81.58
CA THR A 490 27.45 24.83 82.78
C THR A 490 28.42 24.12 83.73
N LEU A 491 29.36 23.34 83.23
CA LEU A 491 30.43 22.73 84.05
C LEU A 491 31.27 23.79 84.75
N ASN A 492 31.70 24.84 84.04
CA ASN A 492 32.49 25.93 84.61
C ASN A 492 31.71 26.70 85.70
N ALA A 493 30.42 26.94 85.49
CA ALA A 493 29.56 27.59 86.49
C ALA A 493 29.42 26.72 87.76
N LEU A 494 29.26 25.41 87.59
CA LEU A 494 29.13 24.46 88.70
C LEU A 494 30.44 24.31 89.49
N GLU A 495 31.59 24.40 88.82
CA GLU A 495 32.90 24.43 89.47
C GLU A 495 33.12 25.73 90.25
N ALA A 496 32.69 26.88 89.70
CA ALA A 496 32.72 28.16 90.41
C ALA A 496 31.81 28.16 91.65
N GLU A 497 30.63 27.55 91.56
CA GLU A 497 29.72 27.39 92.72
C GLU A 497 30.34 26.52 93.81
N LYS A 498 31.00 25.41 93.44
CA LYS A 498 31.75 24.58 94.40
C LYS A 498 32.84 25.39 95.13
N LYS A 499 33.63 26.16 94.39
CA LYS A 499 34.69 27.01 94.96
C LYS A 499 34.11 28.09 95.88
N SER A 500 32.98 28.69 95.51
CA SER A 500 32.25 29.65 96.35
C SER A 500 31.80 29.03 97.68
N LYS A 501 31.21 27.83 97.65
CA LYS A 501 30.80 27.10 98.87
C LYS A 501 31.98 26.73 99.77
N GLU A 502 33.13 26.38 99.21
CA GLU A 502 34.36 26.15 99.98
C GLU A 502 34.88 27.44 100.65
N ILE A 503 34.86 28.57 99.94
CA ILE A 503 35.24 29.87 100.49
C ILE A 503 34.30 30.27 101.64
N ASP A 504 32.99 30.07 101.50
CA ASP A 504 32.02 30.35 102.56
C ASP A 504 32.23 29.48 103.81
N GLN A 505 32.60 28.21 103.64
CA GLN A 505 32.98 27.34 104.75
C GLN A 505 34.26 27.83 105.45
N LEU A 506 35.27 28.25 104.70
CA LEU A 506 36.51 28.81 105.24
C LEU A 506 36.26 30.11 106.04
N VAL A 507 35.39 31.00 105.53
CA VAL A 507 35.01 32.25 106.20
C VAL A 507 34.26 31.96 107.51
N LYS A 508 33.32 31.01 107.53
CA LYS A 508 32.64 30.57 108.76
C LYS A 508 33.61 30.01 109.79
N THR A 509 34.58 29.20 109.34
CA THR A 509 35.60 28.59 110.21
C THR A 509 36.53 29.63 110.83
N LYS A 510 36.91 30.66 110.06
CA LYS A 510 37.72 31.78 110.56
C LYS A 510 36.98 32.57 111.65
N LYS A 511 35.70 32.86 111.42
CA LYS A 511 34.87 33.63 112.36
C LYS A 511 34.61 32.86 113.67
N LEU A 512 34.47 31.54 113.59
CA LEU A 512 34.37 30.67 114.76
C LEU A 512 35.66 30.66 115.59
N ASN A 513 36.82 30.72 114.93
CA ASN A 513 38.12 30.79 115.61
C ASN A 513 38.36 32.15 116.29
N GLU A 514 37.95 33.26 115.68
CA GLU A 514 38.04 34.60 116.30
C GLU A 514 37.16 34.70 117.57
N LEU A 515 35.95 34.15 117.54
CA LEU A 515 35.07 34.06 118.72
C LEU A 515 35.70 33.22 119.84
N ARG A 516 36.36 32.10 119.49
CA ARG A 516 37.05 31.23 120.44
C ARG A 516 38.21 31.91 121.17
N ILE A 517 38.91 32.84 120.49
CA ILE A 517 40.00 33.61 121.08
C ILE A 517 39.44 34.62 122.10
N GLN A 518 38.34 35.30 121.77
CA GLN A 518 37.67 36.23 122.69
C GLN A 518 37.12 35.52 123.94
N GLU A 519 36.58 34.31 123.79
CA GLU A 519 36.05 33.52 124.92
C GLU A 519 37.15 33.09 125.90
N ASN A 520 38.35 32.77 125.40
CA ASN A 520 39.49 32.40 126.23
C ASN A 520 40.09 33.60 126.99
N GLU A 521 40.08 34.80 126.41
CA GLU A 521 40.54 36.02 127.10
C GLU A 521 39.60 36.42 128.26
N ILE A 522 38.30 36.17 128.11
CA ILE A 522 37.31 36.41 129.18
C ILE A 522 37.46 35.35 130.29
N ARG A 523 37.67 34.09 129.91
CA ARG A 523 37.84 32.97 130.86
C ARG A 523 39.12 33.10 131.71
N ASN A 524 40.19 33.66 131.16
CA ASN A 524 41.44 33.88 131.92
C ASN A 524 41.31 35.05 132.91
N ARG A 525 40.57 36.11 132.56
CA ARG A 525 40.29 37.23 133.48
C ARG A 525 39.42 36.84 134.68
N GLN A 526 38.52 35.86 134.51
CA GLN A 526 37.68 35.36 135.61
C GLN A 526 38.44 34.41 136.56
N LYS A 527 39.50 33.75 136.09
CA LYS A 527 40.29 32.81 136.92
C LYS A 527 41.32 33.48 137.83
N GLU A 528 41.71 34.73 137.57
CA GLU A 528 42.69 35.45 138.39
C GLU A 528 42.09 36.09 139.65
N GLN A 529 40.76 36.26 139.75
CA GLN A 529 40.11 36.96 140.87
C GLN A 529 39.55 36.06 141.98
N GLU A 530 39.60 34.73 141.84
CA GLU A 530 38.83 33.83 142.72
C GLU A 530 39.67 32.87 143.58
N LEU A 531 41.01 32.92 143.58
CA LEU A 531 41.80 31.97 144.39
C LEU A 531 43.14 32.54 144.92
N GLU A 532 43.11 33.78 145.37
CA GLU A 532 44.07 34.35 146.33
C GLU A 532 43.46 34.30 147.76
N LEU A 533 43.17 33.09 148.27
CA LEU A 533 43.14 32.65 149.70
C LEU A 533 42.25 31.40 149.87
N LEU A 534 42.83 30.21 149.70
CA LEU A 534 42.48 29.06 150.56
C LEU A 534 43.64 28.05 150.51
N GLU A 535 44.67 28.33 151.31
CA GLU A 535 45.74 27.38 151.59
C GLU A 535 45.23 26.23 152.45
N ARG A 536 45.73 25.03 152.14
CA ARG A 536 45.98 23.91 153.06
C ARG A 536 44.76 23.03 153.38
N ASP A 537 44.55 22.00 152.56
CA ASP A 537 44.60 20.65 153.11
C ASP A 537 45.12 19.59 152.13
N LYS A 538 45.92 18.71 152.71
CA LYS A 538 46.77 17.66 152.14
C LYS A 538 46.03 16.31 152.12
N GLU A 539 46.18 15.57 151.03
CA GLU A 539 46.77 14.22 150.91
C GLU A 539 46.02 12.99 151.46
N LEU A 540 46.12 11.92 150.65
CA LEU A 540 45.98 10.48 150.94
C LEU A 540 44.55 9.92 151.13
N GLN A 541 44.18 8.77 150.56
CA GLN A 541 44.94 7.52 150.50
C GLN A 541 44.98 6.79 149.14
N GLU A 542 46.13 6.14 148.95
CA GLU A 542 46.49 5.16 147.94
C GLU A 542 45.64 3.86 148.01
N SER A 543 45.53 3.13 146.89
CA SER A 543 46.41 1.96 146.63
C SER A 543 45.79 0.95 145.64
N LYS A 544 46.45 0.85 144.48
CA LYS A 544 46.84 -0.35 143.72
C LYS A 544 45.82 -1.45 143.32
N ILE A 545 45.67 -1.51 141.99
CA ILE A 545 46.02 -2.63 141.07
C ILE A 545 44.88 -3.53 140.53
N LYS A 546 44.85 -3.54 139.18
CA LYS A 546 44.34 -4.55 138.21
C LYS A 546 42.83 -4.75 138.10
N GLU A 547 42.29 -4.39 136.93
CA GLU A 547 41.77 -5.40 136.00
C GLU A 547 41.69 -4.86 134.57
N ALA A 548 42.65 -5.31 133.76
CA ALA A 548 42.81 -5.07 132.34
C ALA A 548 42.41 -6.34 131.56
N GLU A 549 41.13 -6.72 131.62
CA GLU A 549 40.65 -7.92 130.90
C GLU A 549 39.43 -7.68 129.98
N THR A 550 38.75 -6.54 130.08
CA THR A 550 37.54 -6.25 129.30
C THR A 550 37.80 -5.66 127.90
N MET A 551 39.02 -5.19 127.60
CA MET A 551 39.37 -4.62 126.28
C MET A 551 39.75 -5.65 125.21
N ARG A 552 39.97 -6.92 125.56
CA ARG A 552 40.40 -7.96 124.59
C ARG A 552 39.24 -8.59 123.79
N LYS A 553 38.00 -8.55 124.32
CA LYS A 553 36.81 -9.13 123.64
C LYS A 553 36.24 -8.25 122.52
N VAL A 554 36.43 -6.92 122.59
CA VAL A 554 35.99 -5.98 121.55
C VAL A 554 36.88 -6.05 120.30
N TYR A 555 38.19 -6.27 120.47
CA TYR A 555 39.15 -6.34 119.37
C TYR A 555 38.99 -7.59 118.49
N ILE A 556 38.57 -8.72 119.06
CA ILE A 556 38.36 -9.97 118.31
C ILE A 556 37.12 -9.86 117.41
N ILE A 557 36.03 -9.23 117.88
CA ILE A 557 34.81 -9.03 117.09
C ILE A 557 35.07 -8.09 115.89
N MET A 558 35.89 -7.04 116.09
CA MET A 558 36.30 -6.14 115.01
C MET A 558 37.18 -6.81 113.94
N MET A 559 38.08 -7.74 114.33
CA MET A 559 38.93 -8.44 113.36
C MET A 559 38.15 -9.46 112.52
N VAL A 560 37.14 -10.12 113.09
CA VAL A 560 36.29 -11.06 112.36
C VAL A 560 35.44 -10.33 111.31
N LEU A 561 34.91 -9.15 111.63
CA LEU A 561 34.14 -8.32 110.70
C LEU A 561 34.99 -7.82 109.51
N LEU A 562 36.26 -7.49 109.75
CA LEU A 562 37.19 -7.08 108.70
C LEU A 562 37.53 -8.25 107.74
N PHE A 563 37.72 -9.45 108.26
CA PHE A 563 37.97 -10.65 107.45
C PHE A 563 36.76 -11.06 106.60
N VAL A 564 35.53 -10.87 107.09
CA VAL A 564 34.30 -11.13 106.31
C VAL A 564 34.16 -10.16 105.14
N VAL A 565 34.44 -8.86 105.34
CA VAL A 565 34.38 -7.86 104.27
C VAL A 565 35.46 -8.12 103.20
N ILE A 566 36.68 -8.45 103.62
CA ILE A 566 37.75 -8.81 102.68
C ILE A 566 37.39 -10.11 101.93
N GLY A 567 36.79 -11.09 102.62
CA GLY A 567 36.30 -12.33 102.00
C GLY A 567 35.23 -12.09 100.92
N VAL A 568 34.29 -11.17 101.16
CA VAL A 568 33.24 -10.78 100.18
C VAL A 568 33.85 -10.02 98.99
N ILE A 569 34.83 -9.15 99.21
CA ILE A 569 35.52 -8.44 98.12
C ILE A 569 36.34 -9.41 97.27
N VAL A 570 37.06 -10.35 97.88
CA VAL A 570 37.89 -11.33 97.16
C VAL A 570 37.02 -12.35 96.42
N THR A 571 35.93 -12.85 97.02
CA THR A 571 34.98 -13.73 96.32
C THR A 571 34.22 -13.00 95.21
N GLY A 572 33.85 -11.73 95.42
CA GLY A 572 33.30 -10.86 94.39
C GLY A 572 34.27 -10.66 93.22
N TYR A 573 35.55 -10.40 93.50
CA TYR A 573 36.58 -10.23 92.49
C TYR A 573 36.86 -11.53 91.70
N ILE A 574 36.92 -12.69 92.37
CA ILE A 574 37.13 -14.00 91.73
C ILE A 574 35.92 -14.40 90.88
N GLN A 575 34.69 -14.20 91.37
CA GLN A 575 33.48 -14.44 90.57
C GLN A 575 33.42 -13.52 89.35
N ASN A 576 33.79 -12.25 89.49
CA ASN A 576 33.77 -11.30 88.37
C ASN A 576 34.84 -11.62 87.32
N ARG A 577 36.03 -12.10 87.74
CA ARG A 577 37.08 -12.55 86.82
C ARG A 577 36.68 -13.80 86.04
N SER A 578 35.98 -14.75 86.68
CA SER A 578 35.45 -15.96 86.02
C SER A 578 34.31 -15.64 85.05
N LYS A 579 33.38 -14.75 85.45
CA LYS A 579 32.30 -14.27 84.58
C LYS A 579 32.84 -13.50 83.38
N ASN A 580 33.80 -12.60 83.57
CA ASN A 580 34.42 -11.84 82.47
C ASN A 580 35.21 -12.73 81.50
N LYS A 581 35.85 -13.80 81.99
CA LYS A 581 36.52 -14.77 81.11
C LYS A 581 35.53 -15.61 80.29
N LYS A 582 34.39 -16.01 80.88
CA LYS A 582 33.29 -16.66 80.14
C LYS A 582 32.60 -15.71 79.15
N LEU A 583 32.47 -14.43 79.51
CA LEU A 583 31.91 -13.40 78.63
C LEU A 583 32.84 -13.12 77.45
N ALA A 584 34.16 -13.06 77.68
CA ALA A 584 35.16 -12.92 76.63
C ALA A 584 35.11 -14.10 75.65
N ASN A 585 35.09 -15.35 76.15
CA ASN A 585 34.98 -16.52 75.29
C ASN A 585 33.66 -16.54 74.49
N LYS A 586 32.53 -16.14 75.09
CA LYS A 586 31.25 -16.01 74.36
C LYS A 586 31.27 -14.87 73.34
N ASN A 587 31.94 -13.76 73.64
CA ASN A 587 32.11 -12.67 72.69
C ASN A 587 32.98 -13.10 71.51
N ASP A 588 34.04 -13.87 71.74
CA ASP A 588 34.89 -14.42 70.67
C ASP A 588 34.12 -15.44 69.82
N GLU A 589 33.28 -16.28 70.42
CA GLU A 589 32.39 -17.22 69.71
C GLU A 589 31.31 -16.50 68.89
N ILE A 590 30.69 -15.45 69.45
CA ILE A 590 29.73 -14.60 68.73
C ILE A 590 30.42 -13.84 67.59
N LEU A 591 31.66 -13.38 67.79
CA LEU A 591 32.43 -12.71 66.74
C LEU A 591 32.74 -13.68 65.59
N GLY A 592 33.10 -14.93 65.92
CA GLY A 592 33.30 -16.01 64.95
C GLY A 592 32.02 -16.33 64.16
N GLN A 593 30.89 -16.51 64.85
CA GLN A 593 29.59 -16.73 64.19
C GLN A 593 29.17 -15.54 63.32
N LYS A 594 29.45 -14.30 63.76
CA LYS A 594 29.13 -13.10 63.00
C LYS A 594 29.96 -13.00 61.72
N MET A 595 31.25 -13.33 61.77
CA MET A 595 32.12 -13.40 60.57
C MET A 595 31.67 -14.51 59.61
N GLU A 596 31.19 -15.65 60.12
CA GLU A 596 30.71 -16.75 59.27
C GLU A 596 29.38 -16.41 58.59
N ILE A 597 28.45 -15.76 59.30
CA ILE A 597 27.19 -15.25 58.73
C ILE A 597 27.46 -14.18 57.67
N GLU A 598 28.41 -13.27 57.91
CA GLU A 598 28.78 -12.23 56.94
C GLU A 598 29.35 -12.86 55.65
N LYS A 599 30.21 -13.88 55.79
CA LYS A 599 30.73 -14.65 54.65
C LYS A 599 29.65 -15.43 53.89
N GLN A 600 28.66 -16.00 54.58
CA GLN A 600 27.51 -16.67 53.95
C GLN A 600 26.60 -15.67 53.24
N ARG A 601 26.37 -14.49 53.83
CA ARG A 601 25.58 -13.42 53.23
C ARG A 601 26.22 -12.91 51.95
N ASP A 602 27.53 -12.67 51.94
CA ASP A 602 28.26 -12.23 50.74
C ASP A 602 28.18 -13.28 49.62
N ALA A 603 28.29 -14.57 49.96
CA ALA A 603 28.13 -15.66 49.00
C ALA A 603 26.70 -15.75 48.43
N LEU A 604 25.67 -15.55 49.27
CA LEU A 604 24.27 -15.55 48.86
C LEU A 604 23.94 -14.35 47.96
N GLU A 605 24.48 -13.18 48.28
CA GLU A 605 24.30 -11.95 47.51
C GLU A 605 24.95 -12.10 46.12
N SER A 606 26.15 -12.69 46.04
CA SER A 606 26.79 -13.04 44.77
C SER A 606 25.98 -14.06 43.94
N ALA A 607 25.45 -15.10 44.58
CA ALA A 607 24.60 -16.10 43.93
C ALA A 607 23.29 -15.48 43.41
N LYS A 608 22.67 -14.57 44.19
CA LYS A 608 21.47 -13.84 43.78
C LYS A 608 21.74 -12.98 42.54
N THR A 609 22.85 -12.25 42.49
CA THR A 609 23.21 -11.44 41.31
C THR A 609 23.46 -12.30 40.07
N GLN A 610 24.01 -13.51 40.22
CA GLN A 610 24.15 -14.44 39.09
C GLN A 610 22.80 -14.96 38.59
N ILE A 611 21.85 -15.24 39.48
CA ILE A 611 20.50 -15.68 39.13
C ILE A 611 19.73 -14.55 38.44
N GLU A 612 19.81 -13.31 38.94
CA GLU A 612 19.18 -12.14 38.31
C GLU A 612 19.69 -11.92 36.89
N LYS A 613 21.01 -11.99 36.67
CA LYS A 613 21.60 -11.92 35.32
C LYS A 613 21.15 -13.07 34.41
N ALA A 614 21.05 -14.28 34.93
CA ALA A 614 20.55 -15.42 34.17
C ALA A 614 19.07 -15.25 33.78
N TYR A 615 18.26 -14.68 34.68
CA TYR A 615 16.86 -14.39 34.45
C TYR A 615 16.66 -13.30 33.39
N ASP A 616 17.40 -12.19 33.49
CA ASP A 616 17.36 -11.11 32.50
C ASP A 616 17.74 -11.63 31.10
N ASN A 617 18.78 -12.46 31.01
CA ASN A 617 19.19 -13.07 29.74
C ASN A 617 18.09 -13.97 29.14
N ILE A 618 17.38 -14.76 29.96
CA ILE A 618 16.27 -15.61 29.51
C ILE A 618 15.10 -14.77 29.01
N GLN A 619 14.77 -13.68 29.72
CA GLN A 619 13.67 -12.79 29.32
C GLN A 619 13.96 -12.12 27.97
N VAL A 620 15.18 -11.60 27.80
CA VAL A 620 15.64 -10.98 26.54
C VAL A 620 15.65 -12.00 25.39
N LEU A 621 16.01 -13.27 25.66
CA LEU A 621 15.94 -14.37 24.69
C LEU A 621 14.51 -14.75 24.31
N SER A 622 13.59 -14.79 25.27
CA SER A 622 12.18 -15.11 25.04
C SER A 622 11.48 -14.01 24.22
N GLU A 623 11.71 -12.74 24.54
CA GLU A 623 11.16 -11.61 23.78
C GLU A 623 11.67 -11.61 22.33
N PHE A 624 12.96 -11.91 22.14
CA PHE A 624 13.53 -12.04 20.80
C PHE A 624 12.94 -13.24 20.05
N GLY A 625 12.87 -14.41 20.68
CA GLY A 625 12.30 -15.61 20.08
C GLY A 625 10.86 -15.39 19.57
N GLN A 626 10.03 -14.68 20.33
CA GLN A 626 8.68 -14.29 19.90
C GLN A 626 8.69 -13.33 18.70
N LYS A 627 9.58 -12.32 18.71
CA LYS A 627 9.68 -11.37 17.60
C LYS A 627 10.13 -12.05 16.32
N ILE A 628 11.17 -12.87 16.37
CA ILE A 628 11.76 -13.42 15.15
C ILE A 628 10.87 -14.49 14.50
N THR A 629 10.18 -15.30 15.30
CA THR A 629 9.28 -16.34 14.79
C THR A 629 7.99 -15.77 14.18
N ALA A 630 7.66 -14.50 14.45
CA ALA A 630 6.56 -13.77 13.83
C ALA A 630 6.92 -13.13 12.47
N ILE A 631 8.20 -13.10 12.11
CA ILE A 631 8.66 -12.56 10.82
C ILE A 631 8.49 -13.64 9.75
N LEU A 632 7.84 -13.28 8.63
CA LEU A 632 7.57 -14.17 7.50
C LEU A 632 8.48 -13.92 6.30
N ASP A 633 9.39 -12.96 6.42
CA ASP A 633 10.35 -12.58 5.38
C ASP A 633 11.77 -13.01 5.75
N LEU A 634 12.46 -13.66 4.80
CA LEU A 634 13.78 -14.27 5.02
C LEU A 634 14.87 -13.22 5.29
N GLU A 635 14.80 -12.06 4.63
CA GLU A 635 15.79 -11.00 4.78
C GLU A 635 15.67 -10.31 6.14
N SER A 636 14.44 -10.02 6.54
CA SER A 636 14.10 -9.45 7.84
C SER A 636 14.50 -10.34 9.01
N ILE A 637 14.40 -11.68 8.86
CA ILE A 637 14.90 -12.65 9.86
C ILE A 637 16.42 -12.48 10.04
N ASN A 638 17.17 -12.34 8.94
CA ASN A 638 18.62 -12.23 8.99
C ASN A 638 19.08 -10.90 9.63
N TRP A 639 18.45 -9.78 9.26
CA TRP A 639 18.69 -8.45 9.85
C TRP A 639 18.37 -8.39 11.33
N THR A 640 17.21 -8.91 11.72
CA THR A 640 16.80 -8.92 13.12
C THR A 640 17.71 -9.81 13.96
N SER A 641 18.14 -10.96 13.41
CA SER A 641 19.11 -11.85 14.06
C SER A 641 20.45 -11.17 14.29
N TYR A 642 21.00 -10.52 13.27
CA TYR A 642 22.26 -9.80 13.38
C TYR A 642 22.20 -8.69 14.44
N ALA A 643 21.20 -7.82 14.35
CA ALA A 643 21.07 -6.67 15.23
C ALA A 643 21.00 -7.11 16.69
N TYR A 644 20.31 -8.22 16.97
CA TYR A 644 20.22 -8.76 18.31
C TYR A 644 21.52 -9.42 18.77
N VAL A 645 22.14 -10.28 17.96
CA VAL A 645 23.40 -10.96 18.33
C VAL A 645 24.48 -9.92 18.64
N ASN A 646 24.56 -8.87 17.83
CA ASN A 646 25.55 -7.81 17.98
C ASN A 646 25.34 -6.93 19.24
N THR A 647 24.16 -6.98 19.88
CA THR A 647 23.95 -6.32 21.19
C THR A 647 24.45 -7.15 22.37
N LEU A 648 24.64 -8.46 22.19
CA LEU A 648 24.98 -9.39 23.26
C LEU A 648 26.43 -9.85 23.22
N MET A 649 27.06 -9.85 22.04
CA MET A 649 28.44 -10.31 21.84
C MET A 649 29.06 -9.68 20.60
N ASP A 650 30.37 -9.80 20.46
CA ASP A 650 31.07 -9.38 19.25
C ASP A 650 30.69 -10.28 18.06
N ALA A 651 29.96 -9.71 17.12
CA ALA A 651 29.54 -10.32 15.87
C ALA A 651 30.03 -9.48 14.69
N ALA A 652 31.32 -9.12 14.69
CA ALA A 652 31.98 -8.46 13.57
C ALA A 652 31.65 -9.12 12.22
N VAL A 653 31.46 -10.44 12.20
CA VAL A 653 30.92 -11.15 11.03
C VAL A 653 29.70 -11.98 11.41
N PHE A 654 28.62 -11.88 10.63
CA PHE A 654 27.40 -12.64 10.85
C PHE A 654 26.78 -13.10 9.54
N GLY A 655 26.24 -14.32 9.51
CA GLY A 655 25.49 -14.77 8.34
C GLY A 655 24.62 -15.98 8.59
N ILE A 656 23.47 -16.00 7.94
CA ILE A 656 22.59 -17.16 7.84
C ILE A 656 22.67 -17.71 6.42
N GLY A 657 23.23 -18.91 6.30
CA GLY A 657 23.30 -19.66 5.05
C GLY A 657 22.15 -20.64 4.98
N ILE A 658 21.33 -20.56 3.94
CA ILE A 658 20.15 -21.40 3.74
C ILE A 658 20.48 -22.46 2.69
N TYR A 659 20.21 -23.72 2.99
CA TYR A 659 20.37 -24.78 2.00
C TYR A 659 19.25 -24.74 0.96
N ARG A 660 19.64 -24.67 -0.32
CA ARG A 660 18.74 -24.68 -1.47
C ARG A 660 18.81 -26.04 -2.17
N GLU A 661 17.89 -26.93 -1.82
CA GLU A 661 17.80 -28.30 -2.35
C GLU A 661 17.76 -28.34 -3.89
N LYS A 662 17.09 -27.38 -4.54
CA LYS A 662 17.00 -27.30 -6.00
C LYS A 662 18.34 -27.08 -6.71
N TYR A 663 19.28 -26.41 -6.05
CA TYR A 663 20.58 -26.04 -6.64
C TYR A 663 21.74 -26.80 -6.00
N ASP A 664 21.47 -27.54 -4.93
CA ASP A 664 22.45 -28.23 -4.07
C ASP A 664 23.58 -27.32 -3.56
N LYS A 665 23.20 -26.16 -3.02
CA LYS A 665 24.13 -25.16 -2.46
C LYS A 665 23.61 -24.55 -1.16
N ILE A 666 24.52 -24.05 -0.33
CA ILE A 666 24.21 -23.16 0.78
C ILE A 666 24.33 -21.73 0.28
N GLU A 667 23.23 -20.98 0.30
CA GLU A 667 23.13 -19.61 -0.18
C GLU A 667 23.06 -18.62 1.00
N TYR A 668 23.89 -17.58 0.96
CA TYR A 668 23.89 -16.51 1.95
C TYR A 668 23.21 -15.27 1.36
N ILE A 669 22.04 -14.92 1.88
CA ILE A 669 21.20 -13.85 1.33
C ILE A 669 21.71 -12.45 1.73
N ASN A 670 22.34 -12.32 2.92
CA ASN A 670 23.02 -11.09 3.37
C ASN A 670 24.10 -11.46 4.40
N PHE A 671 25.33 -11.70 3.94
CA PHE A 671 26.46 -12.01 4.82
C PHE A 671 27.15 -10.72 5.25
N LEU A 672 27.40 -10.56 6.53
CA LEU A 672 27.71 -9.27 7.13
C LEU A 672 29.08 -9.20 7.69
N GLU A 673 29.73 -8.08 7.43
CA GLU A 673 31.04 -7.75 7.95
C GLU A 673 31.00 -6.30 8.46
N ASN A 674 31.18 -6.12 9.76
CA ASN A 674 31.15 -4.83 10.45
C ASN A 674 29.89 -3.99 10.14
N GLY A 675 28.75 -4.66 9.98
CA GLY A 675 27.46 -4.04 9.63
C GLY A 675 27.25 -3.74 8.14
N LEU A 676 28.21 -4.07 7.27
CA LEU A 676 28.07 -3.95 5.82
C LEU A 676 27.67 -5.30 5.22
N SER A 677 26.69 -5.29 4.31
CA SER A 677 26.27 -6.49 3.57
C SER A 677 27.21 -6.77 2.40
N LEU A 678 27.76 -7.98 2.35
CA LEU A 678 28.52 -8.48 1.21
C LEU A 678 27.59 -8.94 0.08
N PRO A 679 28.04 -8.90 -1.18
CA PRO A 679 27.29 -9.43 -2.31
C PRO A 679 26.88 -10.90 -2.10
N LEU A 680 25.69 -11.26 -2.57
CA LEU A 680 25.14 -12.60 -2.47
C LEU A 680 26.13 -13.64 -3.02
N PHE A 681 26.44 -14.65 -2.19
CA PHE A 681 27.32 -15.75 -2.56
C PHE A 681 26.76 -17.08 -2.08
N SER A 682 27.28 -18.17 -2.65
CA SER A 682 26.90 -19.53 -2.27
C SER A 682 28.09 -20.46 -2.23
N TYR A 683 27.96 -21.54 -1.44
CA TYR A 683 28.90 -22.66 -1.43
C TYR A 683 28.22 -23.90 -2.01
N ASP A 684 28.83 -24.49 -3.04
CA ASP A 684 28.46 -25.81 -3.53
C ASP A 684 28.67 -26.87 -2.43
N MET A 685 27.74 -27.83 -2.34
CA MET A 685 27.82 -28.89 -1.32
C MET A 685 29.04 -29.80 -1.46
N ASP A 686 29.69 -29.84 -2.62
CA ASP A 686 30.91 -30.64 -2.84
C ASP A 686 32.19 -29.95 -2.36
N LYS A 687 32.10 -28.68 -1.92
CA LYS A 687 33.26 -27.88 -1.53
C LYS A 687 33.83 -28.36 -0.18
N LYS A 688 35.03 -28.94 -0.23
CA LYS A 688 35.69 -29.57 0.94
C LYS A 688 36.32 -28.59 1.93
N ASN A 689 36.62 -27.36 1.52
CA ASN A 689 37.25 -26.34 2.35
C ASN A 689 36.26 -25.28 2.88
N SER A 690 35.01 -25.65 3.12
CA SER A 690 33.96 -24.76 3.66
C SER A 690 33.48 -25.25 5.03
N LEU A 691 33.65 -24.42 6.05
CA LEU A 691 33.14 -24.68 7.41
C LEU A 691 31.60 -24.71 7.44
N SER A 692 30.94 -23.91 6.60
CA SER A 692 29.47 -23.94 6.44
C SER A 692 29.00 -25.29 5.89
N VAL A 693 29.65 -25.82 4.84
CA VAL A 693 29.30 -27.12 4.27
C VAL A 693 29.56 -28.25 5.27
N LEU A 694 30.69 -28.17 6.01
CA LEU A 694 31.01 -29.14 7.04
C LEU A 694 29.95 -29.15 8.15
N CYS A 695 29.63 -27.99 8.73
CA CYS A 695 28.61 -27.84 9.77
C CYS A 695 27.24 -28.35 9.31
N TYR A 696 26.84 -28.03 8.07
CA TYR A 696 25.59 -28.52 7.51
C TYR A 696 25.55 -30.05 7.39
N LYS A 697 26.61 -30.64 6.82
CA LYS A 697 26.69 -32.10 6.58
C LYS A 697 26.81 -32.91 7.86
N SER A 698 27.59 -32.45 8.83
CA SER A 698 27.71 -33.13 10.13
C SER A 698 26.47 -32.90 11.00
N SER A 699 25.73 -31.81 10.79
CA SER A 699 24.70 -31.33 11.71
C SER A 699 25.24 -31.11 13.14
N GLU A 700 26.54 -30.81 13.23
CA GLU A 700 27.23 -30.53 14.48
C GLU A 700 27.74 -29.08 14.47
N GLU A 701 27.79 -28.47 15.66
CA GLU A 701 28.37 -27.15 15.82
C GLU A 701 29.89 -27.17 15.66
N ILE A 702 30.43 -26.10 15.10
CA ILE A 702 31.88 -25.88 14.98
C ILE A 702 32.21 -24.61 15.75
N VAL A 703 33.10 -24.74 16.73
CA VAL A 703 33.57 -23.64 17.57
C VAL A 703 35.09 -23.60 17.50
N ILE A 704 35.62 -22.46 17.08
CA ILE A 704 37.06 -22.18 16.94
C ILE A 704 37.32 -20.88 17.70
N ASN A 705 38.04 -20.92 18.81
CA ASN A 705 38.34 -19.74 19.62
C ASN A 705 39.75 -19.18 19.34
N ASP A 706 40.64 -20.01 18.82
CA ASP A 706 41.95 -19.58 18.30
C ASP A 706 42.19 -20.20 16.93
N TYR A 707 41.83 -19.47 15.88
CA TYR A 707 41.92 -19.91 14.49
C TYR A 707 43.28 -20.51 14.12
N GLU A 708 44.38 -19.88 14.54
CA GLU A 708 45.74 -20.30 14.18
C GLU A 708 46.10 -21.70 14.69
N ASN A 709 45.49 -22.12 15.81
CA ASN A 709 45.82 -23.38 16.48
C ASN A 709 44.75 -24.46 16.31
N GLU A 710 43.49 -24.08 16.04
CA GLU A 710 42.34 -24.98 16.11
C GLU A 710 41.76 -25.34 14.74
N VAL A 711 42.01 -24.56 13.68
CA VAL A 711 41.37 -24.78 12.36
C VAL A 711 41.73 -26.13 11.73
N ASP A 712 42.97 -26.59 11.92
CA ASP A 712 43.48 -27.86 11.38
C ASP A 712 42.76 -29.09 11.95
N ASN A 713 42.07 -28.94 13.09
CA ASN A 713 41.23 -29.99 13.67
C ASN A 713 39.96 -30.25 12.84
N PHE A 714 39.52 -29.26 12.04
CA PHE A 714 38.27 -29.33 11.28
C PHE A 714 38.51 -29.44 9.77
N LEU A 715 39.49 -28.71 9.22
CA LEU A 715 39.79 -28.69 7.79
C LEU A 715 41.28 -28.94 7.53
N ARG A 716 41.60 -29.76 6.52
CA ARG A 716 42.99 -30.01 6.08
C ARG A 716 43.49 -29.01 5.04
N GLU A 717 42.58 -28.24 4.47
CA GLU A 717 42.85 -27.20 3.47
C GLU A 717 42.41 -25.86 4.04
N THR A 718 43.07 -24.77 3.61
CA THR A 718 42.74 -23.42 4.06
C THR A 718 41.27 -23.08 3.77
N PRO A 719 40.49 -22.67 4.79
CA PRO A 719 39.09 -22.30 4.61
C PRO A 719 38.93 -21.12 3.64
N ASP A 720 37.91 -21.18 2.79
CA ASP A 720 37.58 -20.10 1.85
C ASP A 720 36.78 -18.99 2.54
N PHE A 721 37.47 -17.99 3.08
CA PHE A 721 36.85 -16.81 3.68
C PHE A 721 36.41 -15.79 2.62
N LYS A 722 35.23 -15.18 2.82
CA LYS A 722 34.71 -14.08 1.99
C LYS A 722 34.85 -12.70 2.65
N THR A 723 35.36 -12.68 3.87
CA THR A 723 35.63 -11.47 4.67
C THR A 723 36.92 -10.79 4.20
N SER A 724 37.04 -9.49 4.51
CA SER A 724 38.23 -8.71 4.18
C SER A 724 39.48 -9.13 4.97
N GLU A 725 39.29 -9.61 6.20
CA GLU A 725 40.33 -10.15 7.07
C GLU A 725 39.96 -11.56 7.55
N ILE A 726 40.96 -12.35 7.99
CA ILE A 726 40.73 -13.69 8.53
C ILE A 726 40.26 -13.55 9.99
N PRO A 727 39.05 -14.03 10.34
CA PRO A 727 38.56 -14.00 11.71
C PRO A 727 39.38 -14.90 12.62
N LYS A 728 39.54 -14.49 13.89
CA LYS A 728 40.34 -15.24 14.88
C LYS A 728 39.50 -16.16 15.77
N SER A 729 38.22 -15.83 15.96
CA SER A 729 37.23 -16.70 16.61
C SER A 729 36.03 -16.90 15.68
N LEU A 730 35.56 -18.14 15.51
CA LEU A 730 34.46 -18.51 14.62
C LEU A 730 33.51 -19.50 15.29
N VAL A 731 32.21 -19.27 15.09
CA VAL A 731 31.14 -20.18 15.48
C VAL A 731 30.28 -20.47 14.26
N TYR A 732 30.01 -21.76 14.01
CA TYR A 732 29.01 -22.22 13.04
C TYR A 732 28.03 -23.15 13.76
N LEU A 733 26.75 -22.85 13.64
CA LEU A 733 25.66 -23.58 14.25
C LEU A 733 24.70 -24.10 13.18
N PRO A 734 24.32 -25.38 13.20
CA PRO A 734 23.32 -25.89 12.28
C PRO A 734 21.93 -25.35 12.66
N LEU A 735 21.15 -24.97 11.65
CA LEU A 735 19.76 -24.53 11.82
C LEU A 735 18.85 -25.76 11.77
N LEU A 736 18.65 -26.36 12.94
CA LEU A 736 17.98 -27.66 13.07
C LEU A 736 16.48 -27.52 13.34
N THR A 737 15.69 -28.25 12.56
CA THR A 737 14.30 -28.63 12.90
C THR A 737 14.19 -30.17 12.88
N GLU A 738 13.51 -30.76 11.89
CA GLU A 738 13.57 -32.21 11.59
C GLU A 738 14.76 -32.57 10.68
N LYS A 739 15.17 -31.62 9.84
CA LYS A 739 16.35 -31.68 8.98
C LYS A 739 17.14 -30.37 9.12
N SER A 740 18.43 -30.39 8.81
CA SER A 740 19.23 -29.17 8.77
C SER A 740 18.74 -28.28 7.63
N LEU A 741 18.31 -27.06 7.96
CA LEU A 741 17.82 -26.05 7.01
C LEU A 741 18.95 -25.18 6.46
N GLY A 742 20.10 -25.18 7.12
CA GLY A 742 21.18 -24.25 6.85
C GLY A 742 22.13 -24.11 8.02
N VAL A 743 22.90 -23.03 8.02
CA VAL A 743 23.94 -22.75 9.03
C VAL A 743 23.90 -21.29 9.41
N LEU A 744 23.96 -21.01 10.71
CA LEU A 744 24.18 -19.68 11.27
C LEU A 744 25.64 -19.56 11.67
N THR A 745 26.29 -18.45 11.31
CA THR A 745 27.68 -18.19 11.72
C THR A 745 27.83 -16.82 12.35
N VAL A 746 28.68 -16.77 13.38
CA VAL A 746 29.09 -15.56 14.11
C VAL A 746 30.60 -15.61 14.29
N GLN A 747 31.31 -14.52 13.98
CA GLN A 747 32.77 -14.49 13.97
C GLN A 747 33.31 -13.15 14.47
N SER A 748 34.50 -13.20 15.05
CA SER A 748 35.20 -12.07 15.67
C SER A 748 36.66 -12.03 15.25
N TYR A 749 37.21 -10.82 15.18
CA TYR A 749 38.64 -10.58 14.90
C TYR A 749 39.54 -10.68 16.15
N ASP A 750 38.93 -10.93 17.32
CA ASP A 750 39.62 -11.19 18.58
C ASP A 750 39.70 -12.69 18.89
N ARG A 751 40.73 -13.09 19.62
CA ARG A 751 40.90 -14.48 20.09
C ARG A 751 40.08 -14.72 21.34
N ASN A 752 39.55 -15.93 21.48
CA ASN A 752 38.72 -16.35 22.62
C ASN A 752 37.51 -15.43 22.85
N ALA A 753 36.90 -14.95 21.75
CA ALA A 753 35.79 -14.01 21.83
C ALA A 753 34.50 -14.64 22.40
N TYR A 754 34.35 -15.97 22.30
CA TYR A 754 33.12 -16.67 22.67
C TYR A 754 33.33 -17.60 23.87
N SER A 755 32.72 -17.26 24.99
CA SER A 755 32.62 -18.12 26.18
C SER A 755 31.43 -19.08 26.08
N ARG A 756 31.33 -19.95 27.09
CA ARG A 756 30.23 -20.92 27.19
C ARG A 756 28.85 -20.27 27.25
N ASN A 757 28.75 -19.04 27.77
CA ASN A 757 27.50 -18.31 27.84
C ASN A 757 27.06 -17.77 26.48
N GLU A 758 27.96 -17.15 25.69
CA GLU A 758 27.63 -16.70 24.33
C GLU A 758 27.19 -17.87 23.46
N LEU A 759 27.88 -19.02 23.55
CA LEU A 759 27.52 -20.22 22.78
C LEU A 759 26.10 -20.72 23.11
N ASN A 760 25.69 -20.70 24.38
CA ASN A 760 24.32 -21.11 24.77
C ASN A 760 23.25 -20.13 24.22
N ILE A 761 23.56 -18.83 24.20
CA ILE A 761 22.69 -17.82 23.59
C ILE A 761 22.56 -18.09 22.09
N LEU A 762 23.69 -18.27 21.39
CA LEU A 762 23.72 -18.54 19.95
C LEU A 762 22.97 -19.83 19.56
N ARG A 763 23.10 -20.92 20.34
CA ARG A 763 22.33 -22.17 20.12
C ARG A 763 20.83 -21.95 20.22
N THR A 764 20.41 -21.17 21.21
CA THR A 764 18.99 -20.88 21.40
C THR A 764 18.45 -19.99 20.27
N LEU A 765 19.26 -19.03 19.82
CA LEU A 765 18.96 -18.20 18.65
C LEU A 765 18.88 -19.00 17.35
N ALA A 766 19.83 -19.92 17.12
CA ALA A 766 19.81 -20.80 15.97
C ALA A 766 18.51 -21.62 15.90
N SER A 767 18.02 -22.11 17.04
CA SER A 767 16.70 -22.78 17.11
C SER A 767 15.54 -21.86 16.72
N TYR A 768 15.50 -20.62 17.25
CA TYR A 768 14.44 -19.66 16.89
C TYR A 768 14.49 -19.24 15.42
N VAL A 769 15.69 -19.04 14.87
CA VAL A 769 15.91 -18.73 13.46
C VAL A 769 15.45 -19.90 12.58
N ALA A 770 15.77 -21.15 12.95
CA ALA A 770 15.32 -22.33 12.21
C ALA A 770 13.78 -22.44 12.14
N ILE A 771 13.09 -22.14 13.25
CA ILE A 771 11.62 -22.09 13.31
C ILE A 771 11.10 -20.95 12.41
N ALA A 772 11.66 -19.75 12.52
CA ALA A 772 11.25 -18.59 11.73
C ALA A 772 11.40 -18.83 10.22
N LEU A 773 12.52 -19.41 9.79
CA LEU A 773 12.77 -19.77 8.39
C LEU A 773 11.76 -20.80 7.87
N THR A 774 11.36 -21.76 8.72
CA THR A 774 10.34 -22.75 8.36
C THR A 774 8.99 -22.07 8.13
N ASN A 775 8.59 -21.16 9.03
CA ASN A 775 7.35 -20.40 8.91
C ASN A 775 7.34 -19.50 7.66
N ALA A 776 8.44 -18.80 7.40
CA ALA A 776 8.59 -17.95 6.22
C ALA A 776 8.46 -18.74 4.91
N ASN A 777 9.13 -19.90 4.80
CA ASN A 777 9.02 -20.76 3.62
C ASN A 777 7.59 -21.30 3.41
N ALA A 778 6.93 -21.74 4.49
CA ALA A 778 5.55 -22.23 4.42
C ALA A 778 4.58 -21.13 3.98
N TYR A 779 4.75 -19.90 4.48
CA TYR A 779 3.94 -18.76 4.07
C TYR A 779 4.14 -18.42 2.60
N GLN A 780 5.38 -18.40 2.11
CA GLN A 780 5.69 -18.13 0.70
C GLN A 780 5.09 -19.19 -0.24
N GLU A 781 5.06 -20.46 0.18
CA GLU A 781 4.41 -21.53 -0.59
C GLU A 781 2.88 -21.34 -0.66
N ILE A 782 2.24 -21.03 0.47
CA ILE A 782 0.81 -20.73 0.54
C ILE A 782 0.47 -19.50 -0.33
N GLU A 783 1.28 -18.45 -0.29
CA GLU A 783 1.07 -17.25 -1.10
C GLU A 783 1.16 -17.55 -2.60
N ASN A 784 2.17 -18.32 -3.02
CA ASN A 784 2.30 -18.76 -4.41
C ASN A 784 1.12 -19.63 -4.85
N GLN A 785 0.66 -20.57 -4.02
CA GLN A 785 -0.51 -21.37 -4.32
C GLN A 785 -1.79 -20.51 -4.42
N ASN A 786 -1.99 -19.57 -3.49
CA ASN A 786 -3.11 -18.63 -3.52
C ASN A 786 -3.10 -17.77 -4.79
N LYS A 787 -1.92 -17.34 -5.25
CA LYS A 787 -1.78 -16.62 -6.52
C LYS A 787 -2.23 -17.47 -7.71
N HIS A 788 -1.75 -18.71 -7.81
CA HIS A 788 -2.15 -19.64 -8.87
C HIS A 788 -3.66 -19.95 -8.86
N ILE A 789 -4.25 -20.14 -7.69
CA ILE A 789 -5.70 -20.33 -7.53
C ILE A 789 -6.44 -19.07 -7.97
N THR A 790 -6.02 -17.90 -7.52
CA THR A 790 -6.63 -16.61 -7.88
C THR A 790 -6.60 -16.38 -9.39
N ASP A 791 -5.46 -16.66 -10.05
CA ASP A 791 -5.31 -16.51 -11.49
C ASP A 791 -6.22 -17.49 -12.26
N SER A 792 -6.39 -18.72 -11.76
CA SER A 792 -7.32 -19.70 -12.34
C SER A 792 -8.79 -19.26 -12.21
N ILE A 793 -9.16 -18.64 -11.08
CA ILE A 793 -10.52 -18.12 -10.88
C ILE A 793 -10.76 -16.87 -11.75
N ARG A 794 -9.75 -16.00 -11.92
CA ARG A 794 -9.83 -14.87 -12.87
C ARG A 794 -10.00 -15.32 -14.31
N TYR A 795 -9.39 -16.44 -14.69
CA TYR A 795 -9.63 -17.05 -15.99
C TYR A 795 -11.09 -17.51 -16.14
N ALA A 796 -11.66 -18.16 -15.11
CA ALA A 796 -13.07 -18.52 -15.10
C ALA A 796 -13.99 -17.29 -15.21
N GLN A 797 -13.67 -16.17 -14.54
CA GLN A 797 -14.40 -14.90 -14.70
C GLN A 797 -14.36 -14.39 -16.14
N THR A 798 -13.22 -14.53 -16.82
CA THR A 798 -13.09 -14.13 -18.23
C THR A 798 -14.04 -14.94 -19.12
N ILE A 799 -14.15 -16.24 -18.86
CA ILE A 799 -15.11 -17.12 -19.57
C ILE A 799 -16.55 -16.69 -19.24
N GLN A 800 -16.88 -16.48 -17.97
CA GLN A 800 -18.22 -16.05 -17.57
C GLN A 800 -18.62 -14.72 -18.22
N ARG A 801 -17.74 -13.72 -18.23
CA ARG A 801 -18.01 -12.44 -18.88
C ARG A 801 -18.22 -12.56 -20.38
N ALA A 802 -17.58 -13.53 -21.03
CA ALA A 802 -17.73 -13.77 -22.47
C ALA A 802 -19.09 -14.38 -22.83
N ILE A 803 -19.76 -15.09 -21.90
CA ILE A 803 -21.10 -15.65 -22.14
C ILE A 803 -22.24 -14.65 -21.87
N LEU A 804 -22.00 -13.66 -21.00
CA LEU A 804 -22.97 -12.61 -20.70
C LEU A 804 -23.23 -11.73 -21.93
N PRO A 805 -24.49 -11.31 -22.18
CA PRO A 805 -24.79 -10.47 -23.33
C PRO A 805 -24.17 -9.08 -23.17
N SER A 806 -23.44 -8.63 -24.19
CA SER A 806 -22.85 -7.29 -24.17
C SER A 806 -23.94 -6.22 -24.28
N ASN A 807 -23.68 -5.02 -23.72
CA ASN A 807 -24.57 -3.86 -23.86
C ASN A 807 -24.94 -3.58 -25.33
N ALA A 808 -23.97 -3.74 -26.25
CA ALA A 808 -24.22 -3.58 -27.68
C ALA A 808 -25.21 -4.61 -28.23
N LYS A 809 -25.18 -5.86 -27.75
CA LYS A 809 -26.15 -6.90 -28.10
C LYS A 809 -27.53 -6.56 -27.55
N MET A 810 -27.63 -6.13 -26.29
CA MET A 810 -28.90 -5.70 -25.65
C MET A 810 -29.56 -4.55 -26.43
N GLN A 811 -28.76 -3.56 -26.83
CA GLN A 811 -29.23 -2.37 -27.57
C GLN A 811 -29.80 -2.67 -28.96
N THR A 812 -29.64 -3.89 -29.48
CA THR A 812 -30.30 -4.31 -30.74
C THR A 812 -31.81 -4.49 -30.61
N GLY A 813 -32.32 -4.70 -29.39
CA GLY A 813 -33.75 -4.83 -29.08
C GLY A 813 -34.25 -3.86 -28.01
N LEU A 814 -33.37 -3.42 -27.10
CA LEU A 814 -33.70 -2.61 -25.92
C LEU A 814 -32.87 -1.32 -25.91
N LEU A 815 -33.41 -0.23 -26.48
CA LEU A 815 -32.65 1.02 -26.66
C LEU A 815 -32.37 1.76 -25.34
N GLU A 816 -33.30 1.71 -24.37
CA GLU A 816 -33.12 2.32 -23.06
C GLU A 816 -33.14 1.22 -21.98
N ASN A 817 -31.94 0.84 -21.51
CA ASN A 817 -31.78 -0.18 -20.47
C ASN A 817 -30.57 0.11 -19.57
N PHE A 818 -30.55 -0.50 -18.39
CA PHE A 818 -29.36 -0.63 -17.56
C PHE A 818 -29.21 -2.06 -17.04
N ILE A 819 -27.95 -2.42 -16.78
CA ILE A 819 -27.58 -3.65 -16.08
C ILE A 819 -26.81 -3.24 -14.83
N PHE A 820 -27.36 -3.59 -13.67
CA PHE A 820 -26.73 -3.47 -12.37
C PHE A 820 -26.33 -4.87 -11.92
N PHE A 821 -25.06 -5.22 -12.16
CA PHE A 821 -24.51 -6.55 -11.92
C PHE A 821 -23.26 -6.41 -11.03
N LYS A 822 -23.38 -6.84 -9.77
CA LYS A 822 -22.33 -6.78 -8.75
C LYS A 822 -22.10 -8.20 -8.22
N PRO A 823 -21.09 -8.94 -8.69
CA PRO A 823 -20.77 -10.24 -8.12
C PRO A 823 -20.13 -10.08 -6.74
N LYS A 824 -20.42 -11.01 -5.83
CA LYS A 824 -19.87 -11.10 -4.48
C LYS A 824 -18.41 -11.52 -4.51
N ASP A 825 -18.12 -12.57 -5.30
CA ASP A 825 -16.78 -13.10 -5.52
C ASP A 825 -16.28 -12.75 -6.93
N ILE A 826 -15.09 -13.25 -7.32
CA ILE A 826 -14.52 -13.05 -8.66
C ILE A 826 -15.46 -13.58 -9.77
N VAL A 827 -16.22 -14.66 -9.48
CA VAL A 827 -17.18 -15.30 -10.38
C VAL A 827 -18.55 -15.30 -9.71
N SER A 828 -19.59 -14.91 -10.45
CA SER A 828 -20.97 -14.81 -9.96
C SER A 828 -21.70 -16.15 -10.05
N GLY A 829 -22.63 -16.45 -9.17
CA GLY A 829 -23.72 -17.41 -9.43
C GLY A 829 -24.80 -16.77 -10.30
N ASP A 830 -25.15 -15.51 -10.00
CA ASP A 830 -26.12 -14.77 -10.80
C ASP A 830 -25.66 -14.57 -12.25
N PHE A 831 -26.61 -14.55 -13.17
CA PHE A 831 -26.38 -14.07 -14.51
C PHE A 831 -27.64 -13.48 -15.15
N TYR A 832 -27.43 -12.76 -16.24
CA TYR A 832 -28.51 -12.23 -17.06
C TYR A 832 -28.37 -12.73 -18.49
N TRP A 833 -29.50 -12.86 -19.17
CA TRP A 833 -29.59 -13.45 -20.49
C TRP A 833 -30.44 -12.62 -21.43
N PHE A 834 -30.07 -12.63 -22.71
CA PHE A 834 -30.77 -11.89 -23.75
C PHE A 834 -30.65 -12.56 -25.12
N SER A 835 -31.80 -12.61 -25.80
CA SER A 835 -31.88 -12.97 -27.21
C SER A 835 -32.97 -12.18 -27.93
N LYS A 836 -32.73 -11.93 -29.21
CA LYS A 836 -33.66 -11.26 -30.12
C LYS A 836 -33.89 -12.15 -31.33
N ILE A 837 -35.15 -12.42 -31.64
CA ILE A 837 -35.58 -13.23 -32.78
C ILE A 837 -36.35 -12.33 -33.76
N ASP A 838 -35.82 -12.17 -34.97
CA ASP A 838 -36.49 -11.48 -36.07
C ASP A 838 -37.37 -12.47 -36.85
N GLU A 839 -38.70 -12.34 -36.80
CA GLU A 839 -39.58 -13.24 -37.57
C GLU A 839 -39.66 -12.89 -39.07
N ARG A 840 -39.10 -11.74 -39.47
CA ARG A 840 -39.16 -11.23 -40.85
C ARG A 840 -38.17 -11.87 -41.85
N LYS A 841 -37.49 -12.97 -41.51
CA LYS A 841 -36.37 -13.48 -42.32
C LYS A 841 -36.70 -14.53 -43.40
N GLU A 842 -37.88 -15.15 -43.45
CA GLU A 842 -38.07 -16.29 -44.37
C GLU A 842 -39.26 -16.32 -45.34
N ASN A 843 -40.28 -15.45 -45.30
CA ASN A 843 -41.34 -15.51 -46.33
C ASN A 843 -41.94 -14.13 -46.67
N LEU A 844 -41.25 -13.37 -47.54
CA LEU A 844 -41.67 -12.03 -47.99
C LEU A 844 -42.40 -12.03 -49.34
N ALA A 845 -42.91 -13.17 -49.83
CA ALA A 845 -43.48 -13.24 -51.18
C ALA A 845 -45.01 -13.44 -51.27
N SER A 846 -45.73 -13.88 -50.23
CA SER A 846 -47.17 -14.16 -50.41
C SER A 846 -47.97 -14.42 -49.12
N VAL A 847 -48.25 -13.41 -48.29
CA VAL A 847 -49.36 -13.49 -47.31
C VAL A 847 -49.91 -12.07 -47.03
N ASN A 848 -51.24 -11.93 -46.95
CA ASN A 848 -51.89 -10.72 -46.44
C ASN A 848 -51.62 -10.59 -44.94
N PHE A 849 -50.89 -9.56 -44.52
CA PHE A 849 -50.56 -9.31 -43.11
C PHE A 849 -51.74 -8.69 -42.35
N SER A 850 -51.96 -9.15 -41.13
CA SER A 850 -52.88 -8.59 -40.16
C SER A 850 -52.16 -7.57 -39.26
N LYS A 851 -52.88 -6.59 -38.70
CA LYS A 851 -52.31 -5.62 -37.75
C LYS A 851 -51.67 -6.27 -36.51
N ASN A 852 -52.07 -7.50 -36.18
CA ASN A 852 -51.61 -8.24 -35.00
C ASN A 852 -50.40 -9.16 -35.27
N ASP A 853 -49.81 -9.14 -36.46
CA ASP A 853 -48.66 -9.99 -36.77
C ASP A 853 -47.42 -9.50 -36.00
N VAL A 854 -46.68 -10.45 -35.41
CA VAL A 854 -45.49 -10.16 -34.59
C VAL A 854 -44.28 -9.95 -35.49
N SER A 855 -43.57 -8.85 -35.27
CA SER A 855 -42.42 -8.45 -36.10
C SER A 855 -41.08 -8.92 -35.55
N GLU A 856 -40.94 -8.95 -34.22
CA GLU A 856 -39.77 -9.44 -33.49
C GLU A 856 -40.19 -9.93 -32.09
N ARG A 857 -39.43 -10.88 -31.53
CA ARG A 857 -39.54 -11.32 -30.13
C ARG A 857 -38.23 -11.05 -29.41
N ILE A 858 -38.31 -10.43 -28.25
CA ILE A 858 -37.15 -10.09 -27.42
C ILE A 858 -37.30 -10.84 -26.10
N PHE A 859 -36.30 -11.62 -25.73
CA PHE A 859 -36.25 -12.33 -24.46
C PHE A 859 -35.20 -11.70 -23.56
N ILE A 860 -35.57 -11.47 -22.31
CA ILE A 860 -34.67 -11.02 -21.25
C ILE A 860 -34.92 -11.81 -19.98
N ALA A 861 -33.84 -12.20 -19.29
CA ALA A 861 -33.93 -12.89 -18.02
C ALA A 861 -32.87 -12.44 -17.03
N ALA A 862 -33.25 -12.40 -15.75
CA ALA A 862 -32.35 -12.34 -14.60
C ALA A 862 -32.46 -13.65 -13.83
N LEU A 863 -31.33 -14.28 -13.55
CA LEU A 863 -31.24 -15.59 -12.92
C LEU A 863 -30.34 -15.51 -11.71
N ASP A 864 -30.84 -16.05 -10.61
CA ASP A 864 -30.13 -16.25 -9.35
C ASP A 864 -29.84 -17.74 -9.19
N CYS A 865 -28.57 -18.11 -9.18
CA CYS A 865 -28.15 -19.51 -9.12
C CYS A 865 -27.68 -19.87 -7.71
N THR A 866 -27.85 -21.12 -7.33
CA THR A 866 -27.32 -21.61 -6.06
C THR A 866 -25.78 -21.57 -6.05
N GLY A 867 -25.24 -20.99 -4.97
CA GLY A 867 -23.80 -20.89 -4.73
C GLY A 867 -23.14 -19.70 -5.43
N HIS A 868 -21.95 -19.34 -4.94
CA HIS A 868 -21.15 -18.23 -5.45
C HIS A 868 -19.74 -18.72 -5.80
N GLY A 869 -18.94 -17.87 -6.47
CA GLY A 869 -17.60 -18.24 -6.92
C GLY A 869 -17.64 -19.24 -8.07
N VAL A 870 -16.65 -20.14 -8.13
CA VAL A 870 -16.49 -21.08 -9.26
C VAL A 870 -17.70 -22.02 -9.44
N PRO A 871 -18.26 -22.65 -8.38
CA PRO A 871 -19.45 -23.50 -8.52
C PRO A 871 -20.67 -22.75 -9.06
N GLY A 872 -20.93 -21.54 -8.54
CA GLY A 872 -22.00 -20.66 -9.04
C GLY A 872 -21.80 -20.31 -10.52
N GLY A 873 -20.56 -19.99 -10.92
CA GLY A 873 -20.23 -19.71 -12.32
C GLY A 873 -20.51 -20.86 -13.28
N PHE A 874 -20.27 -22.11 -12.86
CA PHE A 874 -20.64 -23.29 -13.65
C PHE A 874 -22.16 -23.41 -13.80
N MET A 875 -22.92 -23.13 -12.74
CA MET A 875 -24.39 -23.08 -12.81
C MET A 875 -24.88 -22.02 -13.80
N SER A 876 -24.27 -20.82 -13.78
CA SER A 876 -24.59 -19.77 -14.76
C SER A 876 -24.29 -20.22 -16.20
N MET A 877 -23.18 -20.94 -16.42
CA MET A 877 -22.81 -21.46 -17.75
C MET A 877 -23.80 -22.52 -18.25
N ILE A 878 -24.23 -23.44 -17.38
CA ILE A 878 -25.24 -24.46 -17.70
C ILE A 878 -26.56 -23.78 -18.07
N GLY A 879 -27.05 -22.87 -17.21
CA GLY A 879 -28.30 -22.13 -17.46
C GLY A 879 -28.26 -21.34 -18.76
N ASN A 880 -27.17 -20.59 -19.01
CA ASN A 880 -26.99 -19.84 -20.25
C ASN A 880 -26.97 -20.75 -21.50
N THR A 881 -26.32 -21.91 -21.42
CA THR A 881 -26.25 -22.86 -22.53
C THR A 881 -27.62 -23.45 -22.84
N LEU A 882 -28.35 -23.87 -21.81
CA LEU A 882 -29.71 -24.41 -21.95
C LEU A 882 -30.68 -23.37 -22.52
N LEU A 883 -30.64 -22.12 -22.04
CA LEU A 883 -31.48 -21.04 -22.59
C LEU A 883 -31.20 -20.80 -24.09
N ASN A 884 -29.92 -20.80 -24.49
CA ASN A 884 -29.55 -20.68 -25.90
C ASN A 884 -30.02 -21.88 -26.73
N GLU A 885 -29.93 -23.10 -26.20
CA GLU A 885 -30.42 -24.30 -26.87
C GLU A 885 -31.95 -24.27 -27.03
N ILE A 886 -32.69 -24.00 -25.96
CA ILE A 886 -34.15 -24.03 -25.93
C ILE A 886 -34.74 -22.93 -26.84
N ILE A 887 -34.25 -21.70 -26.72
CA ILE A 887 -34.85 -20.55 -27.41
C ILE A 887 -34.28 -20.39 -28.82
N ASN A 888 -32.96 -20.44 -29.00
CA ASN A 888 -32.36 -20.09 -30.28
C ASN A 888 -32.25 -21.29 -31.23
N GLN A 889 -32.05 -22.51 -30.71
CA GLN A 889 -31.88 -23.71 -31.54
C GLN A 889 -33.20 -24.48 -31.71
N LYS A 890 -33.89 -24.79 -30.60
CA LYS A 890 -35.18 -25.49 -30.60
C LYS A 890 -36.37 -24.57 -30.92
N GLN A 891 -36.16 -23.26 -30.98
CA GLN A 891 -37.18 -22.25 -31.33
C GLN A 891 -38.43 -22.33 -30.45
N VAL A 892 -38.26 -22.59 -29.15
CA VAL A 892 -39.34 -22.57 -28.18
C VAL A 892 -39.48 -21.15 -27.66
N TYR A 893 -40.65 -20.53 -27.89
CA TYR A 893 -40.89 -19.11 -27.56
C TYR A 893 -41.90 -18.89 -26.43
N ASP A 894 -42.53 -19.94 -25.91
CA ASP A 894 -43.44 -19.86 -24.77
C ASP A 894 -42.62 -19.81 -23.45
N PRO A 895 -42.66 -18.71 -22.66
CA PRO A 895 -41.84 -18.56 -21.44
C PRO A 895 -42.04 -19.65 -20.40
N ALA A 896 -43.27 -20.07 -20.12
CA ALA A 896 -43.56 -21.15 -19.19
C ALA A 896 -42.94 -22.48 -19.67
N LYS A 897 -43.08 -22.80 -20.96
CA LYS A 897 -42.48 -24.00 -21.54
C LYS A 897 -40.95 -23.94 -21.56
N ILE A 898 -40.38 -22.76 -21.74
CA ILE A 898 -38.93 -22.54 -21.63
C ILE A 898 -38.46 -22.90 -20.22
N LEU A 899 -39.16 -22.43 -19.18
CA LEU A 899 -38.82 -22.77 -17.79
C LEU A 899 -39.00 -24.27 -17.48
N ASP A 900 -40.04 -24.92 -18.02
CA ASP A 900 -40.22 -26.38 -17.88
C ASP A 900 -39.02 -27.14 -18.46
N MET A 901 -38.58 -26.78 -19.66
CA MET A 901 -37.45 -27.39 -20.34
C MET A 901 -36.11 -27.04 -19.69
N LEU A 902 -35.97 -25.83 -19.15
CA LEU A 902 -34.79 -25.42 -18.39
C LEU A 902 -34.69 -26.25 -17.11
N ASN A 903 -35.81 -26.50 -16.43
CA ASN A 903 -35.86 -27.35 -15.25
C ASN A 903 -35.47 -28.80 -15.55
N GLU A 904 -36.02 -29.41 -16.60
CA GLU A 904 -35.62 -30.75 -17.05
C GLU A 904 -34.11 -30.77 -17.42
N GLY A 905 -33.64 -29.79 -18.19
CA GLY A 905 -32.25 -29.71 -18.62
C GLY A 905 -31.24 -29.53 -17.47
N VAL A 906 -31.59 -28.79 -16.42
CA VAL A 906 -30.73 -28.64 -15.23
C VAL A 906 -30.69 -29.93 -14.40
N ILE A 907 -31.84 -30.59 -14.22
CA ILE A 907 -31.93 -31.89 -13.52
C ILE A 907 -31.05 -32.94 -14.23
N ASP A 908 -31.11 -32.99 -15.55
CA ASP A 908 -30.34 -33.91 -16.39
C ASP A 908 -28.83 -33.57 -16.33
N ALA A 909 -28.46 -32.31 -16.53
CA ALA A 909 -27.06 -31.88 -16.55
C ALA A 909 -26.35 -32.15 -15.21
N LEU A 910 -27.07 -32.01 -14.11
CA LEU A 910 -26.56 -32.22 -12.74
C LEU A 910 -26.82 -33.63 -12.19
N HIS A 911 -27.42 -34.52 -12.98
CA HIS A 911 -27.76 -35.90 -12.59
C HIS A 911 -28.53 -36.00 -11.25
N GLN A 912 -29.48 -35.09 -11.01
CA GLN A 912 -30.14 -34.93 -9.71
C GLN A 912 -31.11 -36.08 -9.36
N GLU A 913 -31.41 -36.96 -10.30
CA GLU A 913 -32.25 -38.14 -10.11
C GLU A 913 -31.70 -39.11 -9.02
N ASN A 914 -30.39 -39.08 -8.78
CA ASN A 914 -29.67 -39.95 -7.84
C ASN A 914 -29.42 -39.33 -6.44
N LYS A 915 -30.11 -38.23 -6.09
CA LYS A 915 -30.28 -37.66 -4.73
C LYS A 915 -29.03 -37.22 -3.94
N SER A 916 -28.08 -36.52 -4.55
CA SER A 916 -26.99 -35.85 -3.78
C SER A 916 -26.81 -34.36 -4.02
N ASN A 917 -27.51 -33.77 -4.99
CA ASN A 917 -27.37 -32.36 -5.35
C ASN A 917 -28.75 -31.69 -5.46
N ASP A 918 -28.96 -30.59 -4.73
CA ASP A 918 -30.14 -29.73 -4.75
C ASP A 918 -29.90 -28.35 -5.39
N ASP A 919 -28.75 -28.15 -6.06
CA ASP A 919 -28.42 -26.96 -6.82
C ASP A 919 -29.49 -26.62 -7.86
N GLY A 920 -29.73 -25.33 -8.06
CA GLY A 920 -30.79 -24.85 -8.92
C GLY A 920 -30.65 -23.38 -9.23
N MET A 921 -31.72 -22.81 -9.78
CA MET A 921 -31.79 -21.39 -10.05
C MET A 921 -33.21 -20.85 -9.93
N ASP A 922 -33.30 -19.60 -9.51
CA ASP A 922 -34.51 -18.80 -9.50
C ASP A 922 -34.45 -17.84 -10.69
N VAL A 923 -35.56 -17.68 -11.39
CA VAL A 923 -35.59 -17.07 -12.73
C VAL A 923 -36.70 -16.05 -12.85
N CYS A 924 -36.39 -14.87 -13.35
CA CYS A 924 -37.37 -13.93 -13.88
C CYS A 924 -37.19 -13.90 -15.40
N LEU A 925 -38.14 -14.43 -16.17
CA LEU A 925 -38.07 -14.49 -17.64
C LEU A 925 -39.20 -13.68 -18.27
N CYS A 926 -38.83 -12.74 -19.12
CA CYS A 926 -39.74 -11.86 -19.81
C CYS A 926 -39.54 -11.97 -21.33
N MET A 927 -40.63 -12.20 -22.05
CA MET A 927 -40.68 -12.08 -23.52
C MET A 927 -41.48 -10.84 -23.90
N ILE A 928 -40.90 -9.98 -24.74
CA ILE A 928 -41.57 -8.84 -25.35
C ILE A 928 -41.86 -9.19 -26.81
N GLU A 929 -43.14 -9.23 -27.16
CA GLU A 929 -43.62 -9.38 -28.54
C GLU A 929 -43.95 -8.00 -29.10
N ARG A 930 -43.25 -7.61 -30.16
CA ARG A 930 -43.50 -6.32 -30.83
C ARG A 930 -44.27 -6.53 -32.12
N THR A 931 -45.48 -5.99 -32.18
CA THR A 931 -46.35 -6.09 -33.35
C THR A 931 -45.85 -5.19 -34.50
N LEU A 932 -46.39 -5.40 -35.71
CA LEU A 932 -46.10 -4.52 -36.86
C LEU A 932 -46.52 -3.06 -36.65
N THR A 933 -47.49 -2.79 -35.77
CA THR A 933 -47.93 -1.43 -35.40
C THR A 933 -47.01 -0.76 -34.39
N GLY A 934 -46.05 -1.51 -33.82
CA GLY A 934 -45.13 -1.02 -32.79
C GLY A 934 -45.71 -1.04 -31.38
N GLU A 935 -46.75 -1.86 -31.15
CA GLU A 935 -47.28 -2.13 -29.82
C GLU A 935 -46.53 -3.32 -29.21
N ASP A 936 -46.18 -3.19 -27.92
CA ASP A 936 -45.43 -4.20 -27.19
C ASP A 936 -46.37 -4.97 -26.26
N ARG A 937 -46.34 -6.30 -26.37
CA ARG A 937 -47.02 -7.21 -25.45
C ARG A 937 -45.98 -7.98 -24.65
N ILE A 938 -46.12 -8.01 -23.33
CA ILE A 938 -45.21 -8.77 -22.47
C ILE A 938 -45.85 -10.11 -22.12
N VAL A 939 -45.07 -11.19 -22.21
CA VAL A 939 -45.39 -12.50 -21.65
C VAL A 939 -44.32 -12.83 -20.61
N PHE A 940 -44.75 -12.91 -19.36
CA PHE A 940 -43.89 -13.15 -18.21
C PHE A 940 -44.10 -14.56 -17.66
N SER A 941 -43.00 -15.22 -17.30
CA SER A 941 -43.01 -16.41 -16.44
C SER A 941 -41.82 -16.35 -15.48
N GLY A 942 -42.03 -16.75 -14.23
CA GLY A 942 -41.01 -16.65 -13.19
C GLY A 942 -40.95 -17.90 -12.33
N ALA A 943 -39.73 -18.30 -11.96
CA ALA A 943 -39.43 -19.26 -10.92
C ALA A 943 -38.99 -18.49 -9.67
N LYS A 944 -39.90 -18.35 -8.69
CA LYS A 944 -39.82 -17.55 -7.45
C LYS A 944 -39.60 -16.04 -7.59
N ARG A 945 -38.93 -15.56 -8.65
CA ARG A 945 -38.63 -14.13 -8.84
C ARG A 945 -39.80 -13.38 -9.48
N PRO A 946 -40.20 -12.22 -8.92
CA PRO A 946 -41.24 -11.38 -9.49
C PRO A 946 -40.71 -10.49 -10.63
N LEU A 947 -41.63 -9.96 -11.43
CA LEU A 947 -41.41 -8.88 -12.38
C LEU A 947 -42.04 -7.59 -11.83
N TYR A 948 -41.31 -6.46 -11.93
CA TYR A 948 -41.83 -5.16 -11.52
C TYR A 948 -42.05 -4.25 -12.73
N ILE A 949 -43.18 -3.56 -12.78
CA ILE A 949 -43.51 -2.63 -13.86
C ILE A 949 -44.00 -1.31 -13.27
N MET A 950 -43.51 -0.20 -13.83
CA MET A 950 -43.98 1.14 -13.54
C MET A 950 -44.47 1.78 -14.84
N GLU A 951 -45.77 2.08 -14.90
CA GLU A 951 -46.36 2.80 -16.03
C GLU A 951 -46.09 4.32 -15.93
N PRO A 952 -45.99 5.03 -17.07
CA PRO A 952 -45.77 6.48 -17.07
C PRO A 952 -46.87 7.23 -16.31
N GLY A 953 -46.50 8.06 -15.33
CA GLY A 953 -47.43 8.85 -14.53
C GLY A 953 -48.21 8.08 -13.46
N SER A 954 -47.97 6.77 -13.30
CA SER A 954 -48.47 6.02 -12.14
C SER A 954 -47.71 6.39 -10.87
N THR A 955 -48.35 6.29 -9.70
CA THR A 955 -47.70 6.40 -8.39
C THR A 955 -47.42 5.04 -7.75
N GLU A 956 -47.95 3.96 -8.31
CA GLU A 956 -47.82 2.60 -7.79
C GLU A 956 -47.06 1.68 -8.76
N MET A 957 -46.24 0.80 -8.19
CA MET A 957 -45.46 -0.19 -8.94
C MET A 957 -46.22 -1.51 -8.96
N LEU A 958 -46.43 -2.04 -10.16
CA LEU A 958 -47.10 -3.31 -10.37
C LEU A 958 -46.11 -4.45 -10.16
N GLU A 959 -46.46 -5.40 -9.28
CA GLU A 959 -45.67 -6.62 -9.03
C GLU A 959 -46.41 -7.83 -9.59
N TYR A 960 -45.76 -8.54 -10.52
CA TYR A 960 -46.23 -9.82 -11.06
C TYR A 960 -45.40 -10.94 -10.45
N LYS A 961 -46.04 -11.82 -9.68
CA LYS A 961 -45.35 -12.90 -8.96
C LYS A 961 -45.07 -14.08 -9.88
N GLY A 962 -43.86 -14.62 -9.79
CA GLY A 962 -43.52 -15.91 -10.36
C GLY A 962 -44.16 -17.07 -9.57
N ASP A 963 -44.15 -18.26 -10.17
CA ASP A 963 -44.54 -19.49 -9.51
C ASP A 963 -43.59 -19.77 -8.33
N ASN A 964 -44.12 -20.22 -7.19
CA ASN A 964 -43.32 -20.52 -6.01
C ASN A 964 -42.59 -21.88 -6.13
N LYS A 965 -41.76 -22.01 -7.18
CA LYS A 965 -40.99 -23.19 -7.58
C LYS A 965 -39.66 -22.71 -8.17
N SER A 966 -38.57 -23.42 -7.89
CA SER A 966 -37.25 -23.16 -8.49
C SER A 966 -37.04 -24.06 -9.71
N ILE A 967 -36.05 -23.71 -10.52
CA ILE A 967 -35.50 -24.57 -11.57
C ILE A 967 -34.45 -25.48 -10.93
N GLY A 968 -34.54 -26.80 -11.16
CA GLY A 968 -33.65 -27.79 -10.56
C GLY A 968 -34.02 -28.13 -9.11
N GLY A 969 -33.29 -29.10 -8.54
CA GLY A 969 -33.44 -29.56 -7.15
C GLY A 969 -34.33 -30.79 -6.97
N VAL A 970 -34.12 -31.52 -5.86
CA VAL A 970 -34.86 -32.75 -5.54
C VAL A 970 -36.26 -32.42 -5.00
N HIS A 971 -37.23 -32.41 -5.90
CA HIS A 971 -38.63 -32.18 -5.52
C HIS A 971 -39.17 -33.38 -4.74
N LYS A 972 -39.55 -33.16 -3.47
CA LYS A 972 -40.03 -34.21 -2.53
C LYS A 972 -41.29 -34.97 -2.99
N ARG A 973 -41.93 -34.59 -4.10
CA ARG A 973 -43.11 -35.27 -4.67
C ARG A 973 -42.79 -35.88 -6.03
N LYS A 974 -42.57 -37.20 -6.04
CA LYS A 974 -42.24 -38.05 -7.19
C LYS A 974 -43.31 -38.16 -8.30
N SER A 975 -44.34 -37.30 -8.35
CA SER A 975 -45.50 -37.57 -9.24
C SER A 975 -46.17 -36.37 -9.92
N SER A 976 -45.62 -35.15 -9.84
CA SER A 976 -46.15 -34.03 -10.62
C SER A 976 -45.02 -33.39 -11.42
N LYS A 977 -45.07 -33.54 -12.74
CA LYS A 977 -44.27 -32.74 -13.68
C LYS A 977 -44.42 -31.26 -13.28
N ILE A 978 -43.33 -30.61 -12.94
CA ILE A 978 -43.36 -29.18 -12.59
C ILE A 978 -43.69 -28.44 -13.87
N SER A 979 -44.79 -27.70 -13.83
CA SER A 979 -45.17 -26.77 -14.89
C SER A 979 -45.14 -25.34 -14.36
N PHE A 980 -44.63 -24.42 -15.17
CA PHE A 980 -44.73 -22.97 -14.95
C PHE A 980 -45.95 -22.38 -15.66
N SER A 981 -46.31 -21.14 -15.32
CA SER A 981 -47.45 -20.42 -15.88
C SER A 981 -47.03 -19.12 -16.56
N ASN A 982 -47.77 -18.73 -17.61
CA ASN A 982 -47.58 -17.46 -18.30
C ASN A 982 -48.55 -16.41 -17.77
N THR A 983 -48.05 -15.19 -17.60
CA THR A 983 -48.87 -13.99 -17.39
C THR A 983 -48.68 -13.08 -18.59
N VAL A 984 -49.78 -12.77 -19.29
CA VAL A 984 -49.77 -11.81 -20.41
C VAL A 984 -50.10 -10.44 -19.86
N ILE A 985 -49.24 -9.46 -20.17
CA ILE A 985 -49.32 -8.10 -19.65
C ILE A 985 -49.33 -7.14 -20.84
N GLU A 986 -50.41 -6.35 -20.93
CA GLU A 986 -50.47 -5.21 -21.83
C GLU A 986 -49.82 -4.02 -21.14
N VAL A 987 -48.90 -3.35 -21.84
CA VAL A 987 -48.09 -2.27 -21.26
C VAL A 987 -48.21 -1.00 -22.10
N VAL A 988 -48.30 0.14 -21.41
CA VAL A 988 -48.29 1.45 -22.07
C VAL A 988 -46.87 1.78 -22.50
N LYS A 989 -46.70 2.36 -23.69
CA LYS A 989 -45.41 2.84 -24.17
C LYS A 989 -44.79 3.84 -23.19
N GLY A 990 -43.50 3.68 -22.89
CA GLY A 990 -42.77 4.42 -21.85
C GLY A 990 -42.70 3.70 -20.50
N SER A 991 -43.35 2.53 -20.35
CA SER A 991 -43.31 1.75 -19.10
C SER A 991 -41.89 1.27 -18.79
N SER A 992 -41.51 1.39 -17.52
CA SER A 992 -40.23 0.90 -17.00
C SER A 992 -40.42 -0.46 -16.36
N ILE A 993 -39.60 -1.44 -16.74
CA ILE A 993 -39.70 -2.83 -16.34
C ILE A 993 -38.40 -3.23 -15.64
N TYR A 994 -38.53 -3.92 -14.52
CA TYR A 994 -37.39 -4.35 -13.70
C TYR A 994 -37.45 -5.85 -13.39
N LEU A 995 -36.32 -6.52 -13.66
CA LEU A 995 -36.07 -7.91 -13.29
C LEU A 995 -34.97 -7.92 -12.24
N THR A 996 -35.18 -8.59 -11.11
CA THR A 996 -34.24 -8.55 -9.99
C THR A 996 -33.94 -9.94 -9.41
N THR A 997 -32.72 -10.11 -8.91
CA THR A 997 -32.36 -11.16 -7.93
C THR A 997 -32.53 -10.63 -6.51
N ASP A 998 -32.39 -11.47 -5.49
CA ASP A 998 -32.54 -11.04 -4.08
C ASP A 998 -31.28 -10.50 -3.44
N GLY A 999 -30.10 -10.57 -4.07
CA GLY A 999 -28.86 -10.14 -3.41
C GLY A 999 -28.91 -8.72 -2.87
N LEU A 1000 -29.52 -7.77 -3.59
CA LEU A 1000 -29.71 -6.41 -3.07
C LEU A 1000 -30.65 -6.38 -1.87
N GLN A 1001 -31.73 -7.16 -1.89
CA GLN A 1001 -32.73 -7.22 -0.82
C GLN A 1001 -32.14 -7.85 0.46
N ASP A 1002 -31.22 -8.78 0.29
CA ASP A 1002 -30.59 -9.56 1.35
C ASP A 1002 -29.29 -8.96 1.90
N GLN A 1003 -28.78 -7.91 1.26
CA GLN A 1003 -27.64 -7.14 1.75
C GLN A 1003 -27.95 -6.50 3.11
N ASN A 1004 -27.03 -6.64 4.06
CA ASN A 1004 -27.15 -6.09 5.40
C ASN A 1004 -26.40 -4.76 5.54
N ASP A 1005 -26.88 -3.91 6.44
CA ASP A 1005 -26.13 -2.78 7.01
C ASP A 1005 -25.26 -3.18 8.23
N LYS A 1006 -24.57 -2.19 8.81
CA LYS A 1006 -23.73 -2.35 10.02
C LYS A 1006 -24.46 -2.89 11.25
N ASN A 1007 -25.79 -2.76 11.30
CA ASN A 1007 -26.62 -3.23 12.41
C ASN A 1007 -27.26 -4.60 12.10
N GLY A 1008 -26.93 -5.22 10.96
CA GLY A 1008 -27.50 -6.49 10.51
C GLY A 1008 -28.91 -6.36 9.92
N LYS A 1009 -29.39 -5.14 9.61
CA LYS A 1009 -30.69 -4.92 8.99
C LYS A 1009 -30.56 -5.09 7.47
N LYS A 1010 -31.40 -5.96 6.89
CA LYS A 1010 -31.50 -6.16 5.44
C LYS A 1010 -31.98 -4.89 4.73
N PHE A 1011 -31.52 -4.67 3.49
CA PHE A 1011 -32.02 -3.61 2.61
C PHE A 1011 -33.53 -3.74 2.42
N GLY A 1012 -33.97 -4.97 2.18
CA GLY A 1012 -35.37 -5.37 2.16
C GLY A 1012 -36.13 -5.02 0.88
N LYS A 1013 -37.16 -5.82 0.59
CA LYS A 1013 -38.02 -5.68 -0.58
C LYS A 1013 -38.72 -4.32 -0.67
N ILE A 1014 -39.25 -3.82 0.45
CA ILE A 1014 -40.02 -2.56 0.50
C ILE A 1014 -39.15 -1.40 0.02
N LYS A 1015 -37.94 -1.28 0.57
CA LYS A 1015 -36.99 -0.22 0.22
C LYS A 1015 -36.55 -0.31 -1.24
N LEU A 1016 -36.37 -1.53 -1.77
CA LEU A 1016 -36.06 -1.73 -3.19
C LEU A 1016 -37.18 -1.19 -4.09
N ILE A 1017 -38.44 -1.54 -3.80
CA ILE A 1017 -39.59 -1.08 -4.58
C ILE A 1017 -39.71 0.45 -4.51
N GLU A 1018 -39.59 1.04 -3.31
CA GLU A 1018 -39.61 2.50 -3.12
C GLU A 1018 -38.52 3.19 -3.95
N MET A 1019 -37.31 2.63 -3.97
CA MET A 1019 -36.19 3.15 -4.75
C MET A 1019 -36.45 3.08 -6.25
N LEU A 1020 -36.96 1.95 -6.76
CA LEU A 1020 -37.31 1.81 -8.17
C LEU A 1020 -38.43 2.78 -8.56
N GLN A 1021 -39.45 2.93 -7.71
CA GLN A 1021 -40.56 3.86 -7.90
C GLN A 1021 -40.10 5.32 -7.99
N GLN A 1022 -39.32 5.78 -7.01
CA GLN A 1022 -38.86 7.18 -6.94
C GLN A 1022 -37.96 7.59 -8.12
N ASN A 1023 -37.31 6.61 -8.74
CA ASN A 1023 -36.38 6.87 -9.83
C ASN A 1023 -36.94 6.47 -11.21
N ALA A 1024 -38.13 5.88 -11.29
CA ALA A 1024 -38.66 5.28 -12.52
C ALA A 1024 -38.80 6.26 -13.70
N GLU A 1025 -39.02 7.54 -13.46
CA GLU A 1025 -39.11 8.58 -14.50
C GLU A 1025 -37.74 9.07 -14.99
N LYS A 1026 -36.67 8.84 -14.23
CA LYS A 1026 -35.31 9.25 -14.59
C LYS A 1026 -34.77 8.41 -15.74
N PRO A 1027 -33.79 8.89 -16.54
CA PRO A 1027 -33.09 8.06 -17.51
C PRO A 1027 -32.52 6.79 -16.88
N MET A 1028 -32.57 5.65 -17.59
CA MET A 1028 -32.14 4.34 -17.05
C MET A 1028 -30.75 4.35 -16.41
N LEU A 1029 -29.82 5.13 -16.95
CA LEU A 1029 -28.47 5.27 -16.38
C LEU A 1029 -28.46 5.98 -15.01
N GLU A 1030 -29.30 7.01 -14.83
CA GLU A 1030 -29.43 7.69 -13.54
C GLU A 1030 -30.10 6.81 -12.48
N GLN A 1031 -31.03 5.95 -12.90
CA GLN A 1031 -31.63 4.95 -12.02
C GLN A 1031 -30.59 3.97 -11.49
N LYS A 1032 -29.70 3.48 -12.37
CA LYS A 1032 -28.58 2.65 -11.99
C LYS A 1032 -27.67 3.35 -10.98
N SER A 1033 -27.27 4.59 -11.25
CA SER A 1033 -26.45 5.37 -10.32
C SER A 1033 -27.12 5.59 -8.96
N ALA A 1034 -28.45 5.75 -8.94
CA ALA A 1034 -29.21 5.87 -7.70
C ALA A 1034 -29.23 4.56 -6.89
N LEU A 1035 -29.34 3.41 -7.56
CA LEU A 1035 -29.24 2.09 -6.94
C LEU A 1035 -27.83 1.83 -6.38
N GLU A 1036 -26.78 2.18 -7.14
CA GLU A 1036 -25.38 2.11 -6.70
C GLU A 1036 -25.15 2.90 -5.42
N LYS A 1037 -25.56 4.18 -5.43
CA LYS A 1037 -25.44 5.05 -4.27
C LYS A 1037 -26.21 4.52 -3.06
N ALA A 1038 -27.44 4.07 -3.25
CA ALA A 1038 -28.27 3.54 -2.16
C ALA A 1038 -27.69 2.24 -1.56
N LEU A 1039 -27.08 1.39 -2.39
CA LEU A 1039 -26.37 0.20 -1.93
C LEU A 1039 -25.13 0.58 -1.11
N ASP A 1040 -24.28 1.46 -1.62
CA ASP A 1040 -23.04 1.85 -0.94
C ASP A 1040 -23.32 2.56 0.39
N GLU A 1041 -24.34 3.42 0.44
CA GLU A 1041 -24.82 4.06 1.68
C GLU A 1041 -25.37 3.04 2.69
N HIS A 1042 -26.02 1.98 2.23
CA HIS A 1042 -26.55 0.93 3.10
C HIS A 1042 -25.45 0.00 3.64
N MET A 1043 -24.47 -0.34 2.79
CA MET A 1043 -23.35 -1.22 3.16
C MET A 1043 -22.35 -0.54 4.08
N GLY A 1044 -21.96 0.70 3.78
CA GLY A 1044 -20.85 1.38 4.47
C GLY A 1044 -19.55 0.56 4.38
N VAL A 1045 -19.13 -0.03 5.49
CA VAL A 1045 -17.89 -0.85 5.59
C VAL A 1045 -18.20 -2.36 5.56
N ILE A 1046 -19.47 -2.75 5.51
CA ILE A 1046 -19.89 -4.16 5.53
C ILE A 1046 -19.68 -4.77 4.15
N PRO A 1047 -19.06 -5.97 4.05
CA PRO A 1047 -18.85 -6.64 2.76
C PRO A 1047 -20.17 -7.08 2.12
N GLN A 1048 -20.14 -7.25 0.80
CA GLN A 1048 -21.28 -7.75 0.05
C GLN A 1048 -21.62 -9.18 0.48
N ARG A 1049 -22.89 -9.47 0.68
CA ARG A 1049 -23.36 -10.76 1.19
C ARG A 1049 -23.60 -11.79 0.09
N ASP A 1050 -24.12 -11.35 -1.03
CA ASP A 1050 -24.59 -12.20 -2.13
C ASP A 1050 -24.44 -11.51 -3.50
N ASP A 1051 -24.55 -12.26 -4.59
CA ASP A 1051 -24.52 -11.71 -5.95
C ASP A 1051 -25.74 -10.82 -6.21
N ILE A 1052 -25.54 -9.68 -6.88
CA ILE A 1052 -26.60 -8.69 -7.12
C ILE A 1052 -26.81 -8.51 -8.61
N THR A 1053 -28.02 -8.79 -9.09
CA THR A 1053 -28.42 -8.57 -10.48
C THR A 1053 -29.76 -7.86 -10.58
N ILE A 1054 -29.76 -6.70 -11.22
CA ILE A 1054 -30.97 -5.93 -11.54
C ILE A 1054 -30.87 -5.45 -12.99
N LEU A 1055 -31.90 -5.77 -13.77
CA LEU A 1055 -32.08 -5.29 -15.13
C LEU A 1055 -33.23 -4.29 -15.13
N GLY A 1056 -32.99 -3.09 -15.64
CA GLY A 1056 -34.04 -2.10 -15.90
C GLY A 1056 -34.13 -1.80 -17.39
N LEU A 1057 -35.33 -1.71 -17.94
CA LEU A 1057 -35.56 -1.34 -19.33
C LEU A 1057 -36.82 -0.50 -19.49
N ARG A 1058 -36.83 0.37 -20.50
CA ARG A 1058 -38.00 1.17 -20.89
C ARG A 1058 -38.46 0.80 -22.30
N LEU A 1059 -39.78 0.62 -22.47
CA LEU A 1059 -40.42 0.26 -23.75
C LEU A 1059 -40.84 1.46 -24.60
#